data_AF-M2SBR3-F1
#
_entry.id   AF-M2SBR3-F1
#
_cell.length_a   1.000
_cell.length_b   1.000
_cell.length_c   1.000
_cell.angle_alpha   90.00
_cell.angle_beta   90.00
_cell.angle_gamma   90.00
#
_symmetry.space_group_name_H-M   'P 1'
#
loop_
_entity.id
_entity.type
_entity.pdbx_description
1 polymer ?
#
loop_
_entity_poly.entity_id
_entity_poly.type
_entity_poly.pdbx_seq_one_letter_code
_entity_poly.pdbx_strand_id
1 'polypeptide(L)'
;MSRESFIIQFNGASSMIKKNKIPVARCVNLTMETFSNKTPNCEELLSMLWRITSKSDDVSVETFVKTMQHLDNLYFKTGELNGQVIITAAFFSLDSSYDYSLDSKEVSDFFKRIGDKKNSKKIKEYIKQNDENGDGVLQLDEFLGAFDSIYKINSIPINDYLKVIEFTDFSKRYDLLPKKKGKALQEDVVQELIKDIPLNERKGIETQLSVLIFLSSKDKKTISREEYVKVRREINYIKTKIGRITTEVLMTCTFRTLDKSCSASLDNNDLTRMLKASGMESKKKVVLQYINDLDENGDGVLQLDEMLSILKVFVNKHNFDIEKYLKNLDARTPADIVECSFKEPIKIPNNNFIVNDHLTSNDSEQITFALFDATIKCKLGESYSTSQETFKFLFFVADIHNQGFITKTQFSLIMKFLDSTNGKIENDPALCRICFQLQGKKEIGVDDLQTLCSKMGQPFSSEQEAINELVMYDDNRNGLIDEDEFVYLMTEDDELKMDDSIEEHLRKNARKAIKLFRVYDTNRDGLLNETEVGEIFIAQWHQCSPNNQKAIHIGFLKNQQNDFIDENRFVVLCQELEASMNEDDSGEINIDKLLTNFFYFYVPNGSNLMDKETLEKVLIQFKLPSSPVLIQKLLTSSNSFNMITFENFSKYISQHLQ
;
A
#
# COMPACT_ATOMS: atom_id res chain seq x y z
N MET A 1 -18.77 -8.55 3.12
CA MET A 1 -20.01 -8.41 2.31
C MET A 1 -19.87 -9.29 1.10
N SER A 2 -20.60 -10.41 1.02
CA SER A 2 -20.41 -11.52 0.07
C SER A 2 -20.73 -11.23 -1.40
N ARG A 3 -20.28 -10.09 -1.93
CA ARG A 3 -20.65 -9.62 -3.28
C ARG A 3 -20.38 -10.69 -4.33
N GLU A 4 -19.20 -11.30 -4.30
CA GLU A 4 -18.77 -12.32 -5.26
C GLU A 4 -19.66 -13.58 -5.15
N SER A 5 -19.96 -14.04 -3.93
CA SER A 5 -20.87 -15.17 -3.71
C SER A 5 -22.30 -14.86 -4.16
N PHE A 6 -22.78 -13.61 -4.07
CA PHE A 6 -24.08 -13.20 -4.62
C PHE A 6 -24.09 -13.16 -6.15
N ILE A 7 -22.98 -12.79 -6.80
CA ILE A 7 -22.83 -12.89 -8.25
C ILE A 7 -22.94 -14.35 -8.70
N ILE A 8 -22.21 -15.25 -8.03
CA ILE A 8 -22.25 -16.69 -8.32
C ILE A 8 -23.67 -17.25 -8.11
N GLN A 9 -24.31 -16.90 -6.99
CA GLN A 9 -25.69 -17.29 -6.70
C GLN A 9 -26.66 -16.81 -7.79
N PHE A 10 -26.52 -15.56 -8.23
CA PHE A 10 -27.34 -15.00 -9.31
C PHE A 10 -27.12 -15.74 -10.62
N ASN A 11 -25.86 -15.95 -11.02
CA ASN A 11 -25.51 -16.62 -12.28
C ASN A 11 -26.02 -18.06 -12.29
N GLY A 12 -25.90 -18.78 -11.18
CA GLY A 12 -26.47 -20.12 -11.02
C GLY A 12 -28.00 -20.12 -11.20
N ALA A 13 -28.71 -19.16 -10.59
CA ALA A 13 -30.16 -19.04 -10.72
C ALA A 13 -30.60 -18.56 -12.12
N SER A 14 -29.81 -17.69 -12.76
CA SER A 14 -30.10 -17.13 -14.08
C SER A 14 -29.80 -18.12 -15.20
N SER A 15 -28.87 -19.06 -15.05
CA SER A 15 -28.59 -20.08 -16.08
C SER A 15 -29.82 -20.92 -16.47
N MET A 16 -30.81 -21.02 -15.56
CA MET A 16 -32.09 -21.70 -15.78
C MET A 16 -33.13 -20.83 -16.52
N ILE A 17 -32.82 -19.55 -16.79
CA ILE A 17 -33.71 -18.55 -17.37
C ILE A 17 -32.96 -17.87 -18.53
N LYS A 18 -33.44 -17.93 -19.77
CA LYS A 18 -32.71 -17.48 -20.99
C LYS A 18 -32.47 -15.95 -21.10
N LYS A 19 -32.36 -15.22 -20.00
CA LYS A 19 -32.16 -13.77 -19.94
C LYS A 19 -31.25 -13.49 -18.74
N ASN A 20 -30.31 -12.55 -18.85
CA ASN A 20 -29.44 -12.08 -17.75
C ASN A 20 -30.22 -11.32 -16.66
N LYS A 21 -31.38 -11.85 -16.27
CA LYS A 21 -32.32 -11.31 -15.30
C LYS A 21 -33.09 -12.46 -14.67
N ILE A 22 -33.44 -12.31 -13.40
CA ILE A 22 -34.26 -13.28 -12.67
C ILE A 22 -35.55 -12.63 -12.16
N PRO A 23 -36.69 -13.33 -12.11
CA PRO A 23 -37.94 -12.78 -11.60
C PRO A 23 -37.84 -12.37 -10.13
N VAL A 24 -38.62 -11.36 -9.72
CA VAL A 24 -38.74 -10.91 -8.31
C VAL A 24 -38.98 -12.08 -7.35
N ALA A 25 -39.89 -13.00 -7.67
CA ALA A 25 -40.19 -14.15 -6.81
C ALA A 25 -38.96 -15.05 -6.57
N ARG A 26 -38.09 -15.19 -7.58
CA ARG A 26 -36.85 -15.94 -7.43
C ARG A 26 -35.86 -15.20 -6.53
N CYS A 27 -35.79 -13.87 -6.61
CA CYS A 27 -34.96 -13.06 -5.72
C CYS A 27 -35.40 -13.20 -4.25
N VAL A 28 -36.72 -13.20 -3.99
CA VAL A 28 -37.28 -13.44 -2.65
C VAL A 28 -36.80 -14.79 -2.11
N ASN A 29 -36.95 -15.86 -2.88
CA ASN A 29 -36.52 -17.20 -2.47
C ASN A 29 -35.01 -17.26 -2.19
N LEU A 30 -34.18 -16.72 -3.09
CA LEU A 30 -32.73 -16.67 -2.88
C LEU A 30 -32.36 -15.88 -1.61
N THR A 31 -33.05 -14.77 -1.36
CA THR A 31 -32.82 -13.96 -0.14
C THR A 31 -33.19 -14.75 1.11
N MET A 32 -34.32 -15.46 1.09
CA MET A 32 -34.80 -16.27 2.22
C MET A 32 -33.92 -17.50 2.50
N GLU A 33 -33.31 -18.06 1.45
CA GLU A 33 -32.31 -19.14 1.53
C GLU A 33 -30.98 -18.62 2.10
N THR A 34 -30.57 -17.39 1.75
CA THR A 34 -29.31 -16.79 2.22
C THR A 34 -29.33 -16.44 3.71
N PHE A 35 -30.46 -15.98 4.24
CA PHE A 35 -30.56 -15.50 5.63
C PHE A 35 -31.40 -16.46 6.50
N SER A 36 -30.73 -17.08 7.47
CA SER A 36 -31.32 -18.13 8.30
C SER A 36 -32.28 -17.57 9.35
N ASN A 37 -31.85 -16.57 10.14
CA ASN A 37 -32.63 -15.95 11.20
C ASN A 37 -33.54 -14.85 10.66
N LYS A 38 -34.86 -15.01 10.79
CA LYS A 38 -35.84 -14.13 10.13
C LYS A 38 -37.15 -14.06 10.88
N THR A 39 -37.78 -12.89 10.84
CA THR A 39 -39.13 -12.69 11.39
C THR A 39 -40.22 -13.24 10.44
N PRO A 40 -41.42 -13.59 10.95
CA PRO A 40 -42.48 -14.20 10.12
C PRO A 40 -42.92 -13.38 8.90
N ASN A 41 -42.85 -12.05 8.96
CA ASN A 41 -43.37 -11.16 7.90
C ASN A 41 -42.33 -10.79 6.82
N CYS A 42 -41.15 -11.43 6.83
CA CYS A 42 -40.06 -11.07 5.91
C CYS A 42 -40.41 -11.27 4.44
N GLU A 43 -41.17 -12.31 4.08
CA GLU A 43 -41.43 -12.64 2.68
C GLU A 43 -42.22 -11.53 1.95
N GLU A 44 -43.25 -10.98 2.61
CA GLU A 44 -44.05 -9.87 2.07
C GLU A 44 -43.19 -8.61 1.87
N LEU A 45 -42.39 -8.26 2.88
CA LEU A 45 -41.51 -7.09 2.83
C LEU A 45 -40.38 -7.26 1.81
N LEU A 46 -39.84 -8.47 1.63
CA LEU A 46 -38.87 -8.78 0.59
C LEU A 46 -39.48 -8.69 -0.81
N SER A 47 -40.72 -9.14 -0.98
CA SER A 47 -41.46 -8.97 -2.23
C SER A 47 -41.62 -7.50 -2.58
N MET A 48 -41.93 -6.65 -1.59
CA MET A 48 -41.94 -5.19 -1.76
C MET A 48 -40.55 -4.67 -2.17
N LEU A 49 -39.50 -4.97 -1.39
CA LEU A 49 -38.12 -4.56 -1.67
C LEU A 49 -37.71 -4.88 -3.12
N TRP A 50 -37.89 -6.12 -3.55
CA TRP A 50 -37.48 -6.55 -4.87
C TRP A 50 -38.27 -5.89 -6.00
N ARG A 51 -39.59 -5.65 -5.81
CA ARG A 51 -40.40 -4.87 -6.78
C ARG A 51 -39.96 -3.42 -6.89
N ILE A 52 -39.49 -2.83 -5.80
CA ILE A 52 -39.06 -1.44 -5.76
C ILE A 52 -37.70 -1.29 -6.45
N THR A 53 -36.76 -2.17 -6.13
CA THR A 53 -35.40 -2.12 -6.68
C THR A 53 -35.37 -2.47 -8.18
N SER A 54 -36.33 -3.25 -8.68
CA SER A 54 -36.41 -3.63 -10.09
C SER A 54 -37.17 -2.61 -10.94
N LYS A 55 -36.61 -2.23 -12.11
CA LYS A 55 -37.31 -1.39 -13.11
C LYS A 55 -38.36 -2.17 -13.93
N SER A 56 -38.46 -3.48 -13.73
CA SER A 56 -39.34 -4.44 -14.40
C SER A 56 -39.65 -5.61 -13.44
N ASP A 57 -40.54 -6.55 -13.81
CA ASP A 57 -40.76 -7.78 -13.02
C ASP A 57 -39.50 -8.68 -12.91
N ASP A 58 -38.52 -8.41 -13.76
CA ASP A 58 -37.21 -9.04 -13.77
C ASP A 58 -36.14 -8.12 -13.14
N VAL A 59 -35.24 -8.73 -12.36
CA VAL A 59 -34.14 -8.09 -11.62
C VAL A 59 -32.81 -8.38 -12.33
N SER A 60 -32.00 -7.35 -12.55
CA SER A 60 -30.65 -7.48 -13.14
C SER A 60 -29.63 -7.93 -12.10
N VAL A 61 -28.48 -8.49 -12.54
CA VAL A 61 -27.39 -8.89 -11.64
C VAL A 61 -26.89 -7.71 -10.79
N GLU A 62 -26.72 -6.53 -11.38
CA GLU A 62 -26.25 -5.33 -10.67
C GLU A 62 -27.23 -4.93 -9.57
N THR A 63 -28.53 -4.92 -9.87
CA THR A 63 -29.58 -4.64 -8.89
C THR A 63 -29.60 -5.69 -7.78
N PHE A 64 -29.54 -6.98 -8.14
CA PHE A 64 -29.55 -8.07 -7.18
C PHE A 64 -28.38 -7.99 -6.21
N VAL A 65 -27.16 -7.86 -6.74
CA VAL A 65 -25.93 -7.83 -5.96
C VAL A 65 -25.90 -6.63 -5.03
N LYS A 66 -26.25 -5.43 -5.50
CA LYS A 66 -26.30 -4.22 -4.65
C LYS A 66 -27.31 -4.34 -3.53
N THR A 67 -28.53 -4.81 -3.82
CA THR A 67 -29.58 -5.01 -2.82
C THR A 67 -29.17 -6.06 -1.78
N MET A 68 -28.61 -7.19 -2.22
CA MET A 68 -28.08 -8.22 -1.33
C MET A 68 -26.91 -7.69 -0.49
N GLN A 69 -26.09 -6.79 -1.03
CA GLN A 69 -25.05 -6.13 -0.25
C GLN A 69 -25.60 -5.19 0.83
N HIS A 70 -26.74 -4.53 0.59
CA HIS A 70 -27.39 -3.76 1.67
C HIS A 70 -27.92 -4.70 2.76
N LEU A 71 -28.58 -5.79 2.37
CA LEU A 71 -29.15 -6.76 3.30
C LEU A 71 -28.09 -7.48 4.13
N ASP A 72 -27.02 -8.01 3.52
CA ASP A 72 -25.97 -8.74 4.27
C ASP A 72 -25.21 -7.80 5.23
N ASN A 73 -25.08 -6.51 4.93
CA ASN A 73 -24.43 -5.57 5.85
C ASN A 73 -25.31 -5.29 7.08
N LEU A 74 -26.61 -5.07 6.85
CA LEU A 74 -27.56 -4.82 7.92
C LEU A 74 -27.78 -6.07 8.76
N TYR A 75 -27.96 -7.23 8.13
CA TYR A 75 -28.08 -8.53 8.78
C TYR A 75 -26.86 -8.85 9.64
N PHE A 76 -25.64 -8.58 9.15
CA PHE A 76 -24.42 -8.79 9.92
C PHE A 76 -24.42 -7.98 11.23
N LYS A 77 -24.98 -6.76 11.22
CA LYS A 77 -25.05 -5.93 12.42
C LYS A 77 -26.21 -6.27 13.36
N THR A 78 -27.34 -6.71 12.83
CA THR A 78 -28.55 -6.99 13.62
C THR A 78 -28.68 -8.45 14.03
N GLY A 79 -28.03 -9.38 13.33
CA GLY A 79 -28.16 -10.82 13.51
C GLY A 79 -29.49 -11.42 13.06
N GLU A 80 -30.40 -10.61 12.49
CA GLU A 80 -31.74 -11.02 12.11
C GLU A 80 -32.23 -10.25 10.88
N LEU A 81 -32.85 -10.96 9.94
CA LEU A 81 -33.60 -10.36 8.85
C LEU A 81 -34.99 -9.99 9.38
N ASN A 82 -35.23 -8.71 9.62
CA ASN A 82 -36.50 -8.18 10.09
C ASN A 82 -36.98 -6.98 9.26
N GLY A 83 -38.14 -6.42 9.61
CA GLY A 83 -38.75 -5.34 8.85
C GLY A 83 -37.88 -4.09 8.76
N GLN A 84 -37.23 -3.68 9.87
CA GLN A 84 -36.30 -2.56 9.88
C GLN A 84 -35.14 -2.77 8.91
N VAL A 85 -34.54 -3.97 8.89
CA VAL A 85 -33.45 -4.32 7.96
C VAL A 85 -33.91 -4.23 6.50
N ILE A 86 -35.05 -4.86 6.17
CA ILE A 86 -35.54 -4.94 4.79
C ILE A 86 -35.91 -3.55 4.25
N ILE A 87 -36.58 -2.72 5.07
CA ILE A 87 -37.00 -1.38 4.66
C ILE A 87 -35.80 -0.42 4.61
N THR A 88 -34.79 -0.59 5.46
CA THR A 88 -33.53 0.16 5.35
C THR A 88 -32.79 -0.17 4.04
N ALA A 89 -32.75 -1.44 3.65
CA ALA A 89 -32.17 -1.84 2.35
C ALA A 89 -32.96 -1.26 1.17
N ALA A 90 -34.29 -1.13 1.29
CA ALA A 90 -35.12 -0.46 0.29
C ALA A 90 -34.77 1.03 0.18
N PHE A 91 -34.61 1.71 1.30
CA PHE A 91 -34.17 3.11 1.35
C PHE A 91 -32.83 3.31 0.62
N PHE A 92 -31.80 2.52 0.96
CA PHE A 92 -30.48 2.63 0.30
C PHE A 92 -30.50 2.31 -1.20
N SER A 93 -31.49 1.54 -1.65
CA SER A 93 -31.65 1.19 -3.06
C SER A 93 -32.41 2.25 -3.85
N LEU A 94 -33.18 3.10 -3.16
CA LEU A 94 -33.94 4.22 -3.73
C LEU A 94 -33.11 5.50 -3.80
N ASP A 95 -32.24 5.73 -2.80
CA ASP A 95 -31.33 6.87 -2.70
C ASP A 95 -30.30 6.82 -3.84
N SER A 96 -30.70 7.35 -4.98
CA SER A 96 -29.93 7.33 -6.22
C SER A 96 -28.96 8.51 -6.31
N SER A 97 -29.25 9.59 -5.58
CA SER A 97 -28.38 10.76 -5.39
C SER A 97 -27.23 10.48 -4.42
N TYR A 98 -27.37 9.46 -3.56
CA TYR A 98 -26.44 9.11 -2.49
C TYR A 98 -26.25 10.22 -1.48
N ASP A 99 -27.34 10.93 -1.16
CA ASP A 99 -27.36 11.99 -0.15
C ASP A 99 -27.98 11.54 1.18
N TYR A 100 -28.35 10.27 1.29
CA TYR A 100 -29.04 9.70 2.45
C TYR A 100 -30.40 10.36 2.73
N SER A 101 -31.04 10.86 1.68
CA SER A 101 -32.42 11.33 1.70
C SER A 101 -33.17 10.82 0.46
N LEU A 102 -34.50 10.83 0.50
CA LEU A 102 -35.32 10.50 -0.66
C LEU A 102 -36.15 11.70 -1.09
N ASP A 103 -35.99 12.11 -2.33
CA ASP A 103 -36.79 13.20 -2.88
C ASP A 103 -38.22 12.75 -3.24
N SER A 104 -39.09 13.72 -3.52
CA SER A 104 -40.49 13.45 -3.88
C SER A 104 -40.67 12.54 -5.11
N LYS A 105 -39.69 12.48 -6.02
CA LYS A 105 -39.71 11.64 -7.21
C LYS A 105 -39.33 10.20 -6.86
N GLU A 106 -38.25 9.99 -6.10
CA GLU A 106 -37.82 8.68 -5.61
C GLU A 106 -38.93 8.03 -4.78
N VAL A 107 -39.53 8.80 -3.88
CA VAL A 107 -40.70 8.39 -3.09
C VAL A 107 -41.92 8.10 -3.96
N SER A 108 -42.19 8.92 -4.99
CA SER A 108 -43.33 8.66 -5.87
C SER A 108 -43.13 7.39 -6.70
N ASP A 109 -41.92 7.11 -7.17
CA ASP A 109 -41.63 5.93 -8.00
C ASP A 109 -41.69 4.66 -7.17
N PHE A 110 -41.22 4.71 -5.92
CA PHE A 110 -41.42 3.68 -4.92
C PHE A 110 -42.89 3.26 -4.79
N PHE A 111 -43.81 4.21 -4.58
CA PHE A 111 -45.23 3.90 -4.39
C PHE A 111 -45.91 3.33 -5.63
N LYS A 112 -45.50 3.76 -6.82
CA LYS A 112 -46.01 3.19 -8.07
C LYS A 112 -45.67 1.70 -8.17
N ARG A 113 -44.48 1.29 -7.70
CA ARG A 113 -43.95 -0.07 -7.83
C ARG A 113 -44.52 -1.06 -6.81
N ILE A 114 -44.83 -0.61 -5.59
CA ILE A 114 -45.50 -1.49 -4.61
C ILE A 114 -46.90 -1.89 -5.11
N GLY A 115 -47.60 -1.01 -5.83
CA GLY A 115 -48.95 -1.30 -6.34
C GLY A 115 -50.04 -1.35 -5.26
N ASP A 116 -49.68 -1.14 -3.99
CA ASP A 116 -50.60 -1.05 -2.86
C ASP A 116 -51.24 0.34 -2.80
N LYS A 117 -52.29 0.53 -3.61
CA LYS A 117 -53.04 1.79 -3.70
C LYS A 117 -53.66 2.21 -2.35
N LYS A 118 -53.91 1.27 -1.44
CA LYS A 118 -54.57 1.52 -0.15
C LYS A 118 -53.58 2.13 0.84
N ASN A 119 -52.41 1.52 1.00
CA ASN A 119 -51.40 2.00 1.93
C ASN A 119 -50.55 3.13 1.34
N SER A 120 -50.38 3.20 0.01
CA SER A 120 -49.63 4.29 -0.63
C SER A 120 -50.17 5.69 -0.29
N LYS A 121 -51.50 5.87 -0.16
CA LYS A 121 -52.08 7.16 0.25
C LYS A 121 -51.70 7.51 1.69
N LYS A 122 -51.79 6.54 2.60
CA LYS A 122 -51.48 6.71 4.02
C LYS A 122 -50.00 7.06 4.23
N ILE A 123 -49.09 6.40 3.53
CA ILE A 123 -47.65 6.67 3.66
C ILE A 123 -47.34 8.06 3.07
N LYS A 124 -47.94 8.44 1.95
CA LYS A 124 -47.81 9.81 1.41
C LYS A 124 -48.32 10.88 2.37
N GLU A 125 -49.44 10.62 3.03
CA GLU A 125 -49.98 11.52 4.07
C GLU A 125 -49.05 11.58 5.28
N TYR A 126 -48.50 10.44 5.72
CA TYR A 126 -47.54 10.38 6.82
C TYR A 126 -46.26 11.16 6.50
N ILE A 127 -45.70 10.96 5.31
CA ILE A 127 -44.52 11.68 4.81
C ILE A 127 -44.78 13.19 4.82
N LYS A 128 -45.96 13.64 4.36
CA LYS A 128 -46.33 15.06 4.39
C LYS A 128 -46.51 15.62 5.80
N GLN A 129 -46.87 14.78 6.77
CA GLN A 129 -47.11 15.18 8.16
C GLN A 129 -45.85 15.13 9.02
N ASN A 130 -44.83 14.36 8.63
CA ASN A 130 -43.61 14.12 9.38
C ASN A 130 -42.35 14.64 8.66
N ASP A 131 -42.49 15.41 7.57
CA ASP A 131 -41.45 16.30 7.03
C ASP A 131 -41.29 17.47 8.02
N GLU A 132 -40.69 17.18 9.18
CA GLU A 132 -40.65 18.08 10.34
C GLU A 132 -39.89 19.38 10.06
N ASN A 133 -38.97 19.37 9.10
CA ASN A 133 -38.18 20.53 8.70
C ASN A 133 -38.70 21.22 7.42
N GLY A 134 -39.64 20.60 6.70
CA GLY A 134 -40.28 21.15 5.50
C GLY A 134 -39.36 21.26 4.29
N ASP A 135 -38.27 20.49 4.24
CA ASP A 135 -37.27 20.56 3.16
C ASP A 135 -37.68 19.74 1.93
N GLY A 136 -38.74 18.92 2.05
CA GLY A 136 -39.29 18.12 0.96
C GLY A 136 -38.47 16.88 0.60
N VAL A 137 -37.53 16.45 1.45
CA VAL A 137 -36.80 15.19 1.35
C VAL A 137 -37.01 14.33 2.60
N LEU A 138 -36.98 13.00 2.45
CA LEU A 138 -37.15 12.09 3.59
C LEU A 138 -35.84 11.50 4.05
N GLN A 139 -35.54 11.63 5.34
CA GLN A 139 -34.41 10.95 5.97
C GLN A 139 -34.78 9.52 6.38
N LEU A 140 -33.77 8.71 6.72
CA LEU A 140 -33.96 7.28 6.99
C LEU A 140 -34.89 7.00 8.18
N ASP A 141 -34.79 7.76 9.26
CA ASP A 141 -35.63 7.65 10.44
C ASP A 141 -37.09 8.00 10.15
N GLU A 142 -37.35 9.08 9.42
CA GLU A 142 -38.68 9.46 8.95
C GLU A 142 -39.30 8.37 8.06
N PHE A 143 -38.48 7.83 7.14
CA PHE A 143 -38.88 6.73 6.26
C PHE A 143 -39.25 5.49 7.09
N LEU A 144 -38.41 5.08 8.04
CA LEU A 144 -38.70 3.94 8.92
C LEU A 144 -39.96 4.15 9.77
N GLY A 145 -40.17 5.37 10.31
CA GLY A 145 -41.38 5.73 11.04
C GLY A 145 -42.64 5.60 10.19
N ALA A 146 -42.56 6.03 8.92
CA ALA A 146 -43.66 5.92 7.98
C ALA A 146 -44.07 4.47 7.72
N PHE A 147 -43.09 3.58 7.51
CA PHE A 147 -43.35 2.16 7.30
C PHE A 147 -43.83 1.45 8.56
N ASP A 148 -43.31 1.80 9.73
CA ASP A 148 -43.71 1.19 10.98
C ASP A 148 -45.15 1.53 11.38
N SER A 149 -45.61 2.73 11.04
CA SER A 149 -47.00 3.13 11.27
C SER A 149 -48.01 2.18 10.61
N ILE A 150 -47.64 1.57 9.47
CA ILE A 150 -48.52 0.71 8.65
C ILE A 150 -48.20 -0.77 8.79
N TYR A 151 -46.93 -1.15 8.61
CA TYR A 151 -46.49 -2.54 8.49
C TYR A 151 -45.90 -3.11 9.78
N LYS A 152 -45.78 -2.29 10.84
CA LYS A 152 -45.24 -2.70 12.16
C LYS A 152 -43.88 -3.39 12.01
N ILE A 153 -42.94 -2.65 11.42
CA ILE A 153 -41.61 -3.16 11.04
C ILE A 153 -40.60 -3.06 12.18
N ASN A 154 -40.85 -2.20 13.17
CA ASN A 154 -39.89 -1.91 14.22
C ASN A 154 -39.85 -3.04 15.26
N SER A 155 -38.70 -3.71 15.33
CA SER A 155 -38.39 -4.65 16.41
C SER A 155 -37.89 -3.91 17.66
N ILE A 156 -37.20 -2.79 17.46
CA ILE A 156 -36.67 -1.90 18.50
C ILE A 156 -36.91 -0.43 18.12
N PRO A 157 -36.82 0.53 19.07
CA PRO A 157 -36.93 1.95 18.75
C PRO A 157 -35.96 2.39 17.65
N ILE A 158 -36.41 3.28 16.74
CA ILE A 158 -35.64 3.70 15.55
C ILE A 158 -34.26 4.23 15.93
N ASN A 159 -34.17 5.07 16.97
CA ASN A 159 -32.89 5.62 17.44
C ASN A 159 -31.91 4.56 17.93
N ASP A 160 -32.41 3.46 18.51
CA ASP A 160 -31.56 2.36 18.95
C ASP A 160 -31.16 1.48 17.76
N TYR A 161 -32.07 1.27 16.82
CA TYR A 161 -31.76 0.60 15.56
C TYR A 161 -30.67 1.33 14.76
N LEU A 162 -30.74 2.65 14.63
CA LEU A 162 -29.71 3.44 13.94
C LEU A 162 -28.34 3.33 14.59
N LYS A 163 -28.27 3.17 15.93
CA LYS A 163 -27.03 2.89 16.65
C LYS A 163 -26.54 1.47 16.39
N VAL A 164 -27.42 0.48 16.42
CA VAL A 164 -27.08 -0.93 16.14
C VAL A 164 -26.48 -1.10 14.76
N ILE A 165 -27.05 -0.45 13.73
CA ILE A 165 -26.50 -0.50 12.38
C ILE A 165 -25.30 0.45 12.17
N GLU A 166 -24.92 1.20 13.20
CA GLU A 166 -23.89 2.24 13.20
C GLU A 166 -24.05 3.18 11.99
N PHE A 167 -25.28 3.67 11.80
CA PHE A 167 -25.62 4.45 10.62
C PHE A 167 -24.71 5.68 10.51
N THR A 168 -24.06 5.82 9.35
CA THR A 168 -23.15 6.93 9.07
C THR A 168 -23.56 7.60 7.77
N ASP A 169 -23.90 8.88 7.87
CA ASP A 169 -24.21 9.73 6.73
C ASP A 169 -22.90 10.24 6.09
N PHE A 170 -22.43 9.52 5.09
CA PHE A 170 -21.22 9.91 4.36
C PHE A 170 -21.44 11.17 3.50
N SER A 171 -22.68 11.52 3.13
CA SER A 171 -22.97 12.76 2.39
C SER A 171 -22.58 13.98 3.22
N LYS A 172 -22.95 14.00 4.51
CA LYS A 172 -22.52 15.05 5.45
C LYS A 172 -21.00 15.10 5.64
N ARG A 173 -20.32 13.95 5.64
CA ARG A 173 -18.85 13.90 5.71
C ARG A 173 -18.21 14.53 4.47
N TYR A 174 -18.74 14.26 3.28
CA TYR A 174 -18.30 14.91 2.05
C TYR A 174 -18.46 16.43 2.13
N ASP A 175 -19.54 16.89 2.76
CA ASP A 175 -19.81 18.32 2.83
C ASP A 175 -18.82 19.12 3.66
N LEU A 176 -18.10 18.47 4.56
CA LEU A 176 -17.02 19.04 5.37
C LEU A 176 -15.68 19.15 4.63
N LEU A 177 -15.52 18.49 3.48
CA LEU A 177 -14.27 18.53 2.72
C LEU A 177 -14.08 19.88 2.00
N PRO A 178 -12.83 20.35 1.84
CA PRO A 178 -12.53 21.47 0.96
C PRO A 178 -13.05 21.22 -0.46
N LYS A 179 -13.77 22.19 -1.03
CA LYS A 179 -14.43 22.05 -2.34
C LYS A 179 -14.03 23.17 -3.31
N LYS A 180 -13.68 22.80 -4.54
CA LYS A 180 -13.48 23.72 -5.67
C LYS A 180 -14.56 23.48 -6.71
N LYS A 181 -15.39 24.49 -6.99
CA LYS A 181 -16.56 24.39 -7.90
C LYS A 181 -17.52 23.25 -7.52
N GLY A 182 -17.75 23.03 -6.23
CA GLY A 182 -18.68 22.00 -5.73
C GLY A 182 -18.16 20.57 -5.74
N LYS A 183 -16.89 20.33 -6.11
CA LYS A 183 -16.24 19.01 -6.00
C LYS A 183 -15.04 19.07 -5.06
N ALA A 184 -14.79 17.99 -4.33
CA ALA A 184 -13.60 17.81 -3.50
C ALA A 184 -12.39 17.36 -4.35
N LEU A 185 -11.17 17.71 -3.95
CA LEU A 185 -9.97 17.13 -4.55
C LEU A 185 -9.81 15.68 -4.08
N GLN A 186 -9.27 14.83 -4.94
CA GLN A 186 -9.00 13.43 -4.58
C GLN A 186 -7.99 13.33 -3.43
N GLU A 187 -6.96 14.17 -3.43
CA GLU A 187 -5.96 14.25 -2.35
C GLU A 187 -6.59 14.58 -1.00
N ASP A 188 -7.50 15.56 -0.93
CA ASP A 188 -8.19 15.91 0.33
C ASP A 188 -9.01 14.73 0.88
N VAL A 189 -9.59 13.92 -0.01
CA VAL A 189 -10.35 12.72 0.35
C VAL A 189 -9.43 11.63 0.88
N VAL A 190 -8.28 11.41 0.24
CA VAL A 190 -7.25 10.48 0.72
C VAL A 190 -6.80 10.88 2.13
N GLN A 191 -6.47 12.16 2.34
CA GLN A 191 -6.02 12.67 3.63
C GLN A 191 -7.09 12.52 4.74
N GLU A 192 -8.37 12.74 4.41
CA GLU A 192 -9.46 12.51 5.37
C GLU A 192 -9.55 11.04 5.83
N LEU A 193 -9.28 10.12 4.92
CA LEU A 193 -9.46 8.69 5.15
C LEU A 193 -8.28 8.04 5.88
N ILE A 194 -7.07 8.58 5.71
CA ILE A 194 -5.87 8.06 6.39
C ILE A 194 -5.64 8.69 7.78
N LYS A 195 -6.44 9.69 8.18
CA LYS A 195 -6.24 10.42 9.44
C LYS A 195 -6.18 9.51 10.68
N ASP A 196 -6.98 8.45 10.68
CA ASP A 196 -7.14 7.51 11.80
C ASP A 196 -6.23 6.27 11.65
N ILE A 197 -5.37 6.24 10.62
CA ILE A 197 -4.45 5.13 10.34
C ILE A 197 -3.11 5.38 11.04
N PRO A 198 -2.48 4.36 11.66
CA PRO A 198 -1.13 4.47 12.24
C PRO A 198 -0.08 4.92 11.22
N LEU A 199 0.83 5.81 11.62
CA LEU A 199 1.83 6.43 10.71
C LEU A 199 2.67 5.41 9.93
N ASN A 200 3.05 4.30 10.56
CA ASN A 200 3.83 3.22 9.95
C ASN A 200 3.07 2.47 8.84
N GLU A 201 1.74 2.42 8.88
CA GLU A 201 0.90 1.75 7.87
C GLU A 201 0.40 2.73 6.78
N ARG A 202 0.57 4.05 6.97
CA ARG A 202 -0.05 5.08 6.12
C ARG A 202 0.41 5.03 4.67
N LYS A 203 1.72 4.93 4.38
CA LYS A 203 2.24 5.06 2.99
C LYS A 203 1.62 4.03 2.04
N GLY A 204 1.55 2.77 2.47
CA GLY A 204 0.93 1.69 1.68
C GLY A 204 -0.58 1.90 1.51
N ILE A 205 -1.28 2.23 2.60
CA ILE A 205 -2.73 2.49 2.57
C ILE A 205 -3.07 3.72 1.71
N GLU A 206 -2.30 4.80 1.83
CA GLU A 206 -2.43 6.04 1.06
C GLU A 206 -2.28 5.79 -0.43
N THR A 207 -1.28 5.00 -0.83
CA THR A 207 -1.04 4.63 -2.23
C THR A 207 -2.24 3.88 -2.79
N GLN A 208 -2.69 2.82 -2.12
CA GLN A 208 -3.84 2.02 -2.57
C GLN A 208 -5.15 2.81 -2.56
N LEU A 209 -5.31 3.70 -1.59
CA LEU A 209 -6.49 4.54 -1.51
C LEU A 209 -6.53 5.57 -2.64
N SER A 210 -5.37 6.12 -3.01
CA SER A 210 -5.24 7.02 -4.16
C SER A 210 -5.64 6.31 -5.45
N VAL A 211 -5.18 5.07 -5.66
CA VAL A 211 -5.58 4.23 -6.80
C VAL A 211 -7.10 3.98 -6.81
N LEU A 212 -7.67 3.57 -5.68
CA LEU A 212 -9.11 3.31 -5.55
C LEU A 212 -9.93 4.57 -5.88
N ILE A 213 -9.55 5.72 -5.31
CA ILE A 213 -10.25 6.99 -5.51
C ILE A 213 -10.14 7.45 -6.96
N PHE A 214 -8.96 7.33 -7.57
CA PHE A 214 -8.75 7.65 -8.97
C PHE A 214 -9.64 6.79 -9.89
N LEU A 215 -9.67 5.47 -9.66
CA LEU A 215 -10.49 4.53 -10.45
C LEU A 215 -12.00 4.74 -10.24
N SER A 216 -12.39 5.20 -9.06
CA SER A 216 -13.77 5.49 -8.70
C SER A 216 -14.26 6.86 -9.20
N SER A 217 -13.35 7.75 -9.61
CA SER A 217 -13.66 9.11 -10.03
C SER A 217 -13.74 9.22 -11.55
N LYS A 218 -14.77 9.93 -12.05
CA LYS A 218 -14.85 10.28 -13.48
C LYS A 218 -13.85 11.36 -13.90
N ASP A 219 -13.48 12.23 -12.96
CA ASP A 219 -12.51 13.31 -13.18
C ASP A 219 -11.13 12.90 -12.66
N LYS A 220 -10.05 13.44 -13.25
CA LYS A 220 -8.68 13.05 -12.91
C LYS A 220 -8.15 13.65 -11.60
N LYS A 221 -8.78 14.71 -11.08
CA LYS A 221 -8.30 15.43 -9.89
C LYS A 221 -9.36 15.61 -8.81
N THR A 222 -10.63 15.50 -9.19
CA THR A 222 -11.75 15.74 -8.29
C THR A 222 -12.63 14.52 -8.17
N ILE A 223 -13.39 14.45 -7.09
CA ILE A 223 -14.41 13.43 -6.84
C ILE A 223 -15.74 14.10 -6.48
N SER A 224 -16.83 13.63 -7.06
CA SER A 224 -18.19 14.07 -6.73
C SER A 224 -18.70 13.44 -5.43
N ARG A 225 -19.77 13.99 -4.86
CA ARG A 225 -20.43 13.43 -3.66
C ARG A 225 -20.85 11.98 -3.88
N GLU A 226 -21.52 11.70 -5.00
CA GLU A 226 -21.97 10.35 -5.36
C GLU A 226 -20.81 9.34 -5.37
N GLU A 227 -19.70 9.69 -6.01
CA GLU A 227 -18.52 8.84 -6.11
C GLU A 227 -17.88 8.62 -4.73
N TYR A 228 -17.74 9.68 -3.93
CA TYR A 228 -17.22 9.60 -2.57
C TYR A 228 -18.09 8.68 -1.69
N VAL A 229 -19.42 8.85 -1.70
CA VAL A 229 -20.32 8.03 -0.88
C VAL A 229 -20.29 6.57 -1.31
N LYS A 230 -20.16 6.28 -2.61
CA LYS A 230 -19.94 4.92 -3.12
C LYS A 230 -18.65 4.31 -2.57
N VAL A 231 -17.52 5.01 -2.68
CA VAL A 231 -16.22 4.54 -2.17
C VAL A 231 -16.28 4.31 -0.66
N ARG A 232 -16.80 5.28 0.11
CA ARG A 232 -16.88 5.17 1.57
C ARG A 232 -17.74 4.01 2.03
N ARG A 233 -18.87 3.78 1.36
CA ARG A 233 -19.76 2.67 1.67
C ARG A 233 -19.13 1.33 1.35
N GLU A 234 -18.44 1.19 0.22
CA GLU A 234 -17.71 -0.06 -0.09
C GLU A 234 -16.59 -0.33 0.92
N ILE A 235 -15.79 0.69 1.27
CA ILE A 235 -14.77 0.56 2.33
C ILE A 235 -15.43 0.14 3.64
N ASN A 236 -16.54 0.78 4.01
CA ASN A 236 -17.25 0.49 5.26
C ASN A 236 -17.81 -0.94 5.30
N TYR A 237 -18.37 -1.43 4.19
CA TYR A 237 -18.88 -2.79 4.06
C TYR A 237 -17.85 -3.87 4.31
N ILE A 238 -16.63 -3.65 3.85
CA ILE A 238 -15.54 -4.59 4.08
C ILE A 238 -14.98 -4.38 5.49
N LYS A 239 -14.73 -3.13 5.87
CA LYS A 239 -14.24 -2.76 7.22
C LYS A 239 -15.14 -3.32 8.33
N THR A 240 -16.46 -3.35 8.17
CA THR A 240 -17.37 -3.93 9.19
C THR A 240 -17.07 -5.41 9.48
N LYS A 241 -16.62 -6.20 8.49
CA LYS A 241 -16.28 -7.61 8.69
C LYS A 241 -14.80 -7.84 9.02
N ILE A 242 -13.93 -6.90 8.68
CA ILE A 242 -12.46 -7.02 8.86
C ILE A 242 -11.95 -6.23 10.08
N GLY A 243 -12.71 -5.27 10.57
CA GLY A 243 -12.41 -4.41 11.73
C GLY A 243 -11.62 -3.15 11.40
N ARG A 244 -10.69 -3.19 10.43
CA ARG A 244 -9.84 -2.05 10.06
C ARG A 244 -9.68 -1.89 8.55
N ILE A 245 -9.09 -0.76 8.13
CA ILE A 245 -8.70 -0.52 6.73
C ILE A 245 -7.30 -1.11 6.56
N THR A 246 -7.14 -2.02 5.60
CA THR A 246 -5.87 -2.64 5.21
C THR A 246 -5.69 -2.58 3.70
N THR A 247 -4.52 -2.96 3.20
CA THR A 247 -4.24 -3.09 1.76
C THR A 247 -5.23 -4.02 1.08
N GLU A 248 -5.58 -5.17 1.69
CA GLU A 248 -6.52 -6.15 1.14
C GLU A 248 -7.94 -5.60 1.06
N VAL A 249 -8.35 -4.82 2.05
CA VAL A 249 -9.64 -4.12 2.03
C VAL A 249 -9.72 -3.17 0.84
N LEU A 250 -8.67 -2.38 0.62
CA LEU A 250 -8.62 -1.42 -0.49
C LEU A 250 -8.47 -2.11 -1.84
N MET A 251 -7.74 -3.21 -1.92
CA MET A 251 -7.63 -4.03 -3.12
C MET A 251 -8.96 -4.69 -3.47
N THR A 252 -9.70 -5.18 -2.48
CA THR A 252 -11.05 -5.72 -2.70
C THR A 252 -12.02 -4.62 -3.16
N CYS A 253 -11.95 -3.41 -2.59
CA CYS A 253 -12.71 -2.27 -3.11
C CYS A 253 -12.31 -1.92 -4.55
N THR A 254 -11.02 -2.00 -4.88
CA THR A 254 -10.49 -1.71 -6.22
C THR A 254 -10.97 -2.74 -7.23
N PHE A 255 -10.88 -4.04 -6.89
CA PHE A 255 -11.45 -5.15 -7.67
C PHE A 255 -12.92 -4.87 -8.02
N ARG A 256 -13.73 -4.55 -7.01
CA ARG A 256 -15.17 -4.28 -7.20
C ARG A 256 -15.47 -3.02 -8.02
N THR A 257 -14.57 -2.04 -7.98
CA THR A 257 -14.66 -0.81 -8.79
C THR A 257 -14.36 -1.09 -10.26
N LEU A 258 -13.45 -2.04 -10.51
CA LEU A 258 -13.08 -2.48 -11.86
C LEU A 258 -14.13 -3.42 -12.46
N ASP A 259 -14.64 -4.38 -11.66
CA ASP A 259 -15.72 -5.34 -12.00
C ASP A 259 -17.10 -4.67 -12.09
N LYS A 260 -17.26 -3.77 -13.07
CA LYS A 260 -18.52 -3.07 -13.34
C LYS A 260 -19.60 -3.98 -13.91
N SER A 261 -19.21 -5.08 -14.56
CA SER A 261 -20.11 -6.09 -15.14
C SER A 261 -20.72 -7.01 -14.09
N CYS A 262 -20.21 -7.01 -12.86
CA CYS A 262 -20.53 -8.02 -11.86
C CYS A 262 -20.25 -9.44 -12.39
N SER A 263 -19.10 -9.63 -13.03
CA SER A 263 -18.59 -10.94 -13.46
C SER A 263 -17.95 -11.72 -12.32
N ALA A 264 -17.60 -11.06 -11.21
CA ALA A 264 -16.76 -11.61 -10.14
C ALA A 264 -15.35 -12.02 -10.63
N SER A 265 -14.90 -11.42 -11.73
CA SER A 265 -13.56 -11.56 -12.28
C SER A 265 -13.15 -10.33 -13.08
N LEU A 266 -11.84 -10.12 -13.25
CA LEU A 266 -11.23 -9.02 -14.00
C LEU A 266 -10.57 -9.53 -15.27
N ASP A 267 -10.81 -8.82 -16.38
CA ASP A 267 -10.16 -9.10 -17.65
C ASP A 267 -8.85 -8.31 -17.85
N ASN A 268 -8.23 -8.49 -19.03
CA ASN A 268 -7.03 -7.74 -19.41
C ASN A 268 -7.21 -6.21 -19.40
N ASN A 269 -8.39 -5.71 -19.76
CA ASN A 269 -8.67 -4.27 -19.78
C ASN A 269 -8.82 -3.73 -18.36
N ASP A 270 -9.44 -4.50 -17.47
CA ASP A 270 -9.62 -4.16 -16.07
C ASP A 270 -8.28 -4.05 -15.35
N LEU A 271 -7.41 -5.07 -15.51
CA LEU A 271 -6.07 -5.05 -14.94
C LEU A 271 -5.22 -3.92 -15.56
N THR A 272 -5.32 -3.69 -16.87
CA THR A 272 -4.65 -2.55 -17.53
C THR A 272 -5.07 -1.21 -16.91
N ARG A 273 -6.35 -1.02 -16.58
CA ARG A 273 -6.84 0.20 -15.92
C ARG A 273 -6.25 0.36 -14.53
N MET A 274 -6.19 -0.73 -13.77
CA MET A 274 -5.58 -0.74 -12.43
C MET A 274 -4.11 -0.33 -12.48
N LEU A 275 -3.30 -1.02 -13.30
CA LEU A 275 -1.86 -0.77 -13.41
C LEU A 275 -1.56 0.67 -13.83
N LYS A 276 -2.34 1.24 -14.76
CA LYS A 276 -2.24 2.65 -15.13
C LYS A 276 -2.54 3.60 -13.98
N ALA A 277 -3.56 3.30 -13.18
CA ALA A 277 -3.92 4.10 -12.01
C ALA A 277 -2.85 4.03 -10.92
N SER A 278 -2.18 2.88 -10.78
CA SER A 278 -1.07 2.67 -9.86
C SER A 278 0.28 3.23 -10.36
N GLY A 279 0.34 3.77 -11.59
CA GLY A 279 1.59 4.25 -12.19
C GLY A 279 2.54 3.15 -12.69
N MET A 280 2.08 1.91 -12.76
CA MET A 280 2.86 0.75 -13.19
C MET A 280 2.81 0.56 -14.71
N GLU A 281 3.74 -0.25 -15.24
CA GLU A 281 3.79 -0.56 -16.67
C GLU A 281 2.53 -1.31 -17.13
N SER A 282 1.80 -0.70 -18.06
CA SER A 282 0.53 -1.23 -18.56
C SER A 282 0.62 -1.70 -20.02
N LYS A 283 1.81 -2.09 -20.49
CA LYS A 283 1.99 -2.62 -21.85
C LYS A 283 1.31 -3.99 -21.94
N LYS A 284 0.56 -4.25 -23.02
CA LYS A 284 -0.26 -5.46 -23.18
C LYS A 284 0.50 -6.77 -22.85
N LYS A 285 1.76 -6.89 -23.27
CA LYS A 285 2.59 -8.07 -22.99
C LYS A 285 2.80 -8.30 -21.49
N VAL A 286 3.08 -7.24 -20.75
CA VAL A 286 3.32 -7.28 -19.28
C VAL A 286 2.01 -7.57 -18.55
N VAL A 287 0.90 -6.96 -18.95
CA VAL A 287 -0.42 -7.24 -18.36
C VAL A 287 -0.84 -8.70 -18.58
N LEU A 288 -0.61 -9.23 -19.78
CA LEU A 288 -0.87 -10.65 -20.07
C LEU A 288 0.01 -11.58 -19.24
N GLN A 289 1.26 -11.20 -19.00
CA GLN A 289 2.15 -11.96 -18.13
C GLN A 289 1.63 -11.98 -16.69
N TYR A 290 1.21 -10.84 -16.13
CA TYR A 290 0.59 -10.82 -14.81
C TYR A 290 -0.67 -11.69 -14.72
N ILE A 291 -1.53 -11.68 -15.75
CA ILE A 291 -2.69 -12.58 -15.76
C ILE A 291 -2.24 -14.03 -15.75
N ASN A 292 -1.32 -14.41 -16.64
CA ASN A 292 -0.83 -15.80 -16.70
C ASN A 292 -0.16 -16.25 -15.39
N ASP A 293 0.49 -15.34 -14.67
CA ASP A 293 1.21 -15.65 -13.43
C ASP A 293 0.27 -15.76 -12.21
N LEU A 294 -0.91 -15.13 -12.28
CA LEU A 294 -1.88 -15.06 -11.17
C LEU A 294 -3.14 -15.91 -11.39
N ASP A 295 -3.48 -16.23 -12.64
CA ASP A 295 -4.61 -17.07 -13.04
C ASP A 295 -4.30 -18.53 -12.72
N GLU A 296 -4.55 -18.90 -11.47
CA GLU A 296 -4.25 -20.24 -10.95
C GLU A 296 -5.18 -21.29 -11.55
N ASN A 297 -6.41 -20.90 -11.91
CA ASN A 297 -7.42 -21.82 -12.43
C ASN A 297 -7.39 -21.98 -13.97
N GLY A 298 -6.72 -21.08 -14.68
CA GLY A 298 -6.52 -21.08 -16.13
C GLY A 298 -7.73 -20.66 -16.96
N ASP A 299 -8.67 -19.89 -16.40
CA ASP A 299 -9.88 -19.43 -17.09
C ASP A 299 -9.68 -18.14 -17.90
N GLY A 300 -8.49 -17.53 -17.80
CA GLY A 300 -8.07 -16.36 -18.54
C GLY A 300 -8.54 -15.03 -17.94
N VAL A 301 -9.14 -15.04 -16.74
CA VAL A 301 -9.57 -13.86 -16.00
C VAL A 301 -9.19 -13.99 -14.52
N LEU A 302 -9.05 -12.87 -13.81
CA LEU A 302 -8.61 -12.90 -12.41
C LEU A 302 -9.80 -12.80 -11.47
N GLN A 303 -10.01 -13.80 -10.62
CA GLN A 303 -10.94 -13.71 -9.50
C GLN A 303 -10.35 -12.92 -8.33
N LEU A 304 -11.16 -12.67 -7.30
CA LEU A 304 -10.76 -11.82 -6.18
C LEU A 304 -9.56 -12.40 -5.41
N ASP A 305 -9.55 -13.71 -5.18
CA ASP A 305 -8.46 -14.42 -4.52
C ASP A 305 -7.16 -14.38 -5.32
N GLU A 306 -7.23 -14.60 -6.63
CA GLU A 306 -6.10 -14.47 -7.57
C GLU A 306 -5.56 -13.04 -7.61
N MET A 307 -6.45 -12.03 -7.67
CA MET A 307 -6.03 -10.63 -7.57
C MET A 307 -5.41 -10.31 -6.20
N LEU A 308 -5.90 -10.88 -5.09
CA LEU A 308 -5.31 -10.67 -3.77
C LEU A 308 -3.94 -11.36 -3.64
N SER A 309 -3.70 -12.46 -4.34
CA SER A 309 -2.37 -13.10 -4.41
C SER A 309 -1.30 -12.17 -5.00
N ILE A 310 -1.68 -11.14 -5.75
CA ILE A 310 -0.76 -10.09 -6.21
C ILE A 310 -0.04 -9.39 -5.05
N LEU A 311 -0.69 -9.30 -3.88
CA LEU A 311 -0.09 -8.71 -2.69
C LEU A 311 1.02 -9.58 -2.12
N LYS A 312 0.98 -10.90 -2.33
CA LYS A 312 2.10 -11.79 -1.97
C LYS A 312 3.33 -11.54 -2.85
N VAL A 313 3.10 -11.09 -4.09
CA VAL A 313 4.15 -10.81 -5.07
C VAL A 313 4.78 -9.44 -4.82
N PHE A 314 3.98 -8.41 -4.54
CA PHE A 314 4.45 -7.03 -4.37
C PHE A 314 4.76 -6.64 -2.92
N VAL A 315 4.12 -7.27 -1.94
CA VAL A 315 4.37 -6.98 -0.53
C VAL A 315 5.21 -8.11 0.07
N ASN A 316 6.54 -7.95 0.06
CA ASN A 316 7.46 -8.91 0.67
C ASN A 316 7.11 -9.10 2.17
N LYS A 317 7.08 -10.36 2.65
CA LYS A 317 6.64 -10.76 4.00
C LYS A 317 5.15 -10.53 4.31
N HIS A 318 4.28 -10.39 3.31
CA HIS A 318 2.85 -10.25 3.53
C HIS A 318 2.19 -11.56 3.97
N ASN A 319 2.14 -11.75 5.27
CA ASN A 319 1.69 -12.99 5.88
C ASN A 319 0.18 -12.92 6.20
N PHE A 320 -0.62 -12.97 5.14
CA PHE A 320 -2.07 -12.81 5.20
C PHE A 320 -2.82 -14.00 4.62
N ASP A 321 -3.79 -14.51 5.38
CA ASP A 321 -4.56 -15.70 5.02
C ASP A 321 -5.75 -15.30 4.16
N ILE A 322 -5.54 -15.38 2.84
CA ILE A 322 -6.56 -15.06 1.84
C ILE A 322 -7.81 -15.92 2.04
N GLU A 323 -7.67 -17.21 2.35
CA GLU A 323 -8.83 -18.09 2.54
C GLU A 323 -9.67 -17.64 3.74
N LYS A 324 -9.03 -17.38 4.88
CA LYS A 324 -9.73 -16.84 6.07
C LYS A 324 -10.31 -15.45 5.83
N TYR A 325 -9.63 -14.61 5.05
CA TYR A 325 -10.15 -13.30 4.67
C TYR A 325 -11.43 -13.40 3.85
N LEU A 326 -11.43 -14.26 2.81
CA LEU A 326 -12.61 -14.50 1.98
C LEU A 326 -13.74 -15.09 2.81
N LYS A 327 -13.42 -16.01 3.74
CA LYS A 327 -14.39 -16.50 4.73
C LYS A 327 -14.97 -15.37 5.58
N ASN A 328 -14.18 -14.38 6.00
CA ASN A 328 -14.70 -13.21 6.70
C ASN A 328 -15.55 -12.30 5.82
N LEU A 329 -15.22 -12.14 4.54
CA LEU A 329 -16.11 -11.44 3.61
C LEU A 329 -17.48 -12.13 3.55
N ASP A 330 -17.47 -13.46 3.71
CA ASP A 330 -18.63 -14.34 3.71
C ASP A 330 -19.33 -14.59 5.05
N ALA A 331 -18.74 -14.15 6.15
CA ALA A 331 -19.32 -14.21 7.49
C ALA A 331 -20.70 -13.53 7.53
N ARG A 332 -21.74 -14.21 8.00
CA ARG A 332 -23.11 -13.68 8.08
C ARG A 332 -23.36 -12.93 9.38
N THR A 333 -22.66 -13.31 10.43
CA THR A 333 -22.71 -12.69 11.75
C THR A 333 -21.30 -12.47 12.30
N PRO A 334 -21.11 -11.61 13.32
CA PRO A 334 -19.80 -11.41 13.94
C PRO A 334 -19.20 -12.69 14.52
N ALA A 335 -20.04 -13.65 14.92
CA ALA A 335 -19.61 -14.94 15.44
C ALA A 335 -18.96 -15.84 14.37
N ASP A 336 -19.19 -15.57 13.08
CA ASP A 336 -18.64 -16.34 11.97
C ASP A 336 -17.23 -15.86 11.56
N ILE A 337 -16.79 -14.71 12.08
CA ILE A 337 -15.47 -14.13 11.78
C ILE A 337 -14.36 -15.00 12.37
N VAL A 338 -13.30 -15.18 11.58
CA VAL A 338 -12.06 -15.84 11.95
C VAL A 338 -10.87 -14.88 11.88
N GLU A 339 -9.80 -15.13 12.64
CA GLU A 339 -8.58 -14.31 12.57
C GLU A 339 -7.86 -14.57 11.24
N CYS A 340 -7.89 -13.59 10.32
CA CYS A 340 -7.31 -13.70 8.97
C CYS A 340 -5.84 -13.27 8.85
N SER A 341 -5.23 -12.80 9.94
CA SER A 341 -3.76 -12.74 10.03
C SER A 341 -3.20 -14.16 10.15
N PHE A 342 -2.25 -14.53 9.29
CA PHE A 342 -1.40 -15.66 9.62
C PHE A 342 -0.57 -15.24 10.84
N LYS A 343 -0.78 -15.90 11.98
CA LYS A 343 0.34 -16.10 12.90
C LYS A 343 1.26 -17.05 12.15
N GLU A 344 2.23 -16.54 11.40
CA GLU A 344 3.32 -17.41 10.97
C GLU A 344 3.87 -18.04 12.25
N PRO A 345 3.99 -19.38 12.31
CA PRO A 345 5.02 -19.92 13.19
C PRO A 345 6.32 -19.24 12.79
N ILE A 346 7.01 -18.72 13.80
CA ILE A 346 8.26 -17.99 13.65
C ILE A 346 9.14 -18.68 12.60
N LYS A 347 9.48 -18.01 11.49
CA LYS A 347 10.57 -18.46 10.62
C LYS A 347 11.89 -18.24 11.34
N ILE A 348 12.14 -19.15 12.25
CA ILE A 348 13.45 -19.46 12.76
C ILE A 348 14.18 -20.16 11.61
N PRO A 349 15.47 -19.89 11.35
CA PRO A 349 16.23 -20.64 10.36
C PRO A 349 15.92 -22.14 10.50
N ASN A 350 15.57 -22.82 9.41
CA ASN A 350 15.11 -24.22 9.40
C ASN A 350 16.20 -25.24 9.82
N ASN A 351 17.27 -24.76 10.47
CA ASN A 351 18.38 -25.57 10.93
C ASN A 351 18.08 -26.05 12.34
N ASN A 352 18.28 -27.33 12.60
CA ASN A 352 18.31 -27.87 13.95
C ASN A 352 19.37 -27.11 14.77
N PHE A 353 18.96 -26.17 15.62
CA PHE A 353 19.84 -25.46 16.53
C PHE A 353 20.41 -26.46 17.54
N ILE A 354 21.70 -26.75 17.43
CA ILE A 354 22.39 -27.61 18.40
C ILE A 354 22.82 -26.72 19.56
N VAL A 355 22.06 -26.75 20.65
CA VAL A 355 22.49 -26.19 21.93
C VAL A 355 23.30 -27.26 22.65
N ASN A 356 24.55 -26.94 23.02
CA ASN A 356 25.39 -27.84 23.81
C ASN A 356 24.86 -27.92 25.25
N ASP A 357 24.20 -29.02 25.60
CA ASP A 357 23.51 -29.20 26.91
C ASP A 357 24.35 -29.97 27.94
N HIS A 358 25.66 -30.14 27.70
CA HIS A 358 26.52 -31.09 28.42
C HIS A 358 27.38 -30.50 29.54
N LEU A 359 27.21 -29.23 29.91
CA LEU A 359 28.06 -28.59 30.93
C LEU A 359 27.24 -27.96 32.07
N THR A 360 27.52 -28.40 33.29
CA THR A 360 27.12 -27.72 34.53
C THR A 360 28.03 -26.52 34.75
N SER A 361 27.50 -25.29 34.77
CA SER A 361 28.31 -24.12 35.14
C SER A 361 28.69 -24.22 36.62
N ASN A 362 29.99 -24.10 36.91
CA ASN A 362 30.50 -23.93 38.29
C ASN A 362 30.51 -22.45 38.71
N ASP A 363 30.08 -21.56 37.81
CA ASP A 363 30.13 -20.12 37.97
C ASP A 363 28.73 -19.52 38.16
N SER A 364 28.59 -18.65 39.17
CA SER A 364 27.32 -18.08 39.61
C SER A 364 26.77 -17.01 38.66
N GLU A 365 27.55 -16.57 37.68
CA GLU A 365 27.20 -15.55 36.68
C GLU A 365 26.76 -16.10 35.31
N GLN A 366 26.85 -17.41 35.12
CA GLN A 366 26.50 -18.11 33.88
C GLN A 366 25.14 -18.81 34.01
N ILE A 367 24.34 -18.76 32.95
CA ILE A 367 23.00 -19.34 32.86
C ILE A 367 22.98 -20.34 31.71
N THR A 368 22.79 -21.61 32.04
CA THR A 368 22.66 -22.70 31.05
C THR A 368 21.31 -22.65 30.35
N PHE A 369 21.21 -23.30 29.19
CA PHE A 369 19.94 -23.38 28.46
C PHE A 369 18.82 -24.02 29.30
N ALA A 370 19.11 -25.09 30.05
CA ALA A 370 18.14 -25.72 30.93
C ALA A 370 17.56 -24.77 31.99
N LEU A 371 18.41 -23.93 32.60
CA LEU A 371 17.98 -22.95 33.60
C LEU A 371 17.21 -21.79 32.96
N PHE A 372 17.68 -21.32 31.80
CA PHE A 372 17.00 -20.34 30.96
C PHE A 372 15.59 -20.81 30.60
N ASP A 373 15.47 -21.99 30.01
CA ASP A 373 14.24 -22.57 29.51
C ASP A 373 13.19 -22.78 30.61
N ALA A 374 13.62 -23.35 31.74
CA ALA A 374 12.75 -23.53 32.90
C ALA A 374 12.21 -22.19 33.44
N THR A 375 13.04 -21.14 33.43
CA THR A 375 12.66 -19.80 33.92
C THR A 375 11.66 -19.12 32.99
N ILE A 376 11.89 -19.18 31.66
CA ILE A 376 10.96 -18.63 30.67
C ILE A 376 9.62 -19.37 30.70
N LYS A 377 9.66 -20.71 30.81
CA LYS A 377 8.46 -21.55 30.89
C LYS A 377 7.62 -21.24 32.13
N CYS A 378 8.26 -21.00 33.28
CA CYS A 378 7.57 -20.60 34.51
C CYS A 378 6.91 -19.21 34.37
N LYS A 379 7.55 -18.27 33.65
CA LYS A 379 7.04 -16.91 33.44
C LYS A 379 5.88 -16.83 32.45
N LEU A 380 5.92 -17.60 31.35
CA LEU A 380 4.97 -17.46 30.23
C LEU A 380 3.81 -18.46 30.25
N GLY A 381 3.89 -19.54 31.03
CA GLY A 381 2.80 -20.52 31.17
C GLY A 381 2.36 -21.10 29.83
N GLU A 382 1.06 -21.01 29.50
CA GLU A 382 0.49 -21.53 28.24
C GLU A 382 1.04 -20.84 26.98
N SER A 383 1.56 -19.61 27.10
CA SER A 383 2.12 -18.84 25.96
C SER A 383 3.55 -19.28 25.58
N TYR A 384 4.18 -20.16 26.36
CA TYR A 384 5.52 -20.69 26.07
C TYR A 384 5.52 -21.63 24.86
N SER A 385 4.49 -22.49 24.74
CA SER A 385 4.41 -23.52 23.69
C SER A 385 4.35 -22.96 22.28
N THR A 386 3.88 -21.71 22.13
CA THR A 386 3.79 -21.01 20.85
C THR A 386 5.09 -20.31 20.42
N SER A 387 6.05 -20.13 21.33
CA SER A 387 7.26 -19.32 21.10
C SER A 387 8.57 -20.03 21.51
N GLN A 388 8.51 -21.34 21.78
CA GLN A 388 9.65 -22.13 22.27
C GLN A 388 10.88 -22.01 21.39
N GLU A 389 10.71 -22.07 20.08
CA GLU A 389 11.81 -21.98 19.13
C GLU A 389 12.48 -20.60 19.20
N THR A 390 11.74 -19.52 19.44
CA THR A 390 12.29 -18.15 19.52
C THR A 390 13.18 -17.98 20.74
N PHE A 391 12.85 -18.63 21.86
CA PHE A 391 13.68 -18.60 23.05
C PHE A 391 14.96 -19.40 22.87
N LYS A 392 14.89 -20.55 22.18
CA LYS A 392 16.08 -21.28 21.74
C LYS A 392 16.97 -20.42 20.85
N PHE A 393 16.38 -19.69 19.90
CA PHE A 393 17.10 -18.77 19.03
C PHE A 393 17.78 -17.64 19.80
N LEU A 394 17.07 -16.95 20.72
CA LEU A 394 17.66 -15.88 21.53
C LEU A 394 18.82 -16.38 22.39
N PHE A 395 18.69 -17.58 22.97
CA PHE A 395 19.79 -18.20 23.71
C PHE A 395 20.98 -18.50 22.79
N PHE A 396 20.72 -19.09 21.62
CA PHE A 396 21.75 -19.40 20.63
C PHE A 396 22.49 -18.16 20.13
N VAL A 397 21.79 -17.03 19.93
CA VAL A 397 22.41 -15.75 19.55
C VAL A 397 23.23 -15.17 20.70
N ALA A 398 22.73 -15.26 21.93
CA ALA A 398 23.42 -14.79 23.13
C ALA A 398 24.67 -15.62 23.49
N ASP A 399 24.68 -16.91 23.17
CA ASP A 399 25.82 -17.81 23.36
C ASP A 399 26.85 -17.61 22.24
N ILE A 400 27.50 -16.44 22.19
CA ILE A 400 28.37 -15.99 21.09
C ILE A 400 29.39 -17.06 20.68
N HIS A 401 29.96 -17.77 21.65
CA HIS A 401 31.02 -18.75 21.45
C HIS A 401 30.53 -20.22 21.45
N ASN A 402 29.22 -20.46 21.45
CA ASN A 402 28.60 -21.80 21.49
C ASN A 402 29.08 -22.67 22.68
N GLN A 403 29.28 -22.03 23.83
CA GLN A 403 29.79 -22.64 25.06
C GLN A 403 28.69 -23.34 25.88
N GLY A 404 27.41 -23.15 25.53
CA GLY A 404 26.25 -23.73 26.21
C GLY A 404 25.72 -22.89 27.38
N PHE A 405 26.20 -21.65 27.55
CA PHE A 405 25.76 -20.74 28.60
C PHE A 405 25.75 -19.28 28.15
N ILE A 406 24.89 -18.47 28.77
CA ILE A 406 24.83 -17.01 28.58
C ILE A 406 25.10 -16.29 29.90
N THR A 407 25.50 -15.04 29.84
CA THR A 407 25.73 -14.22 31.05
C THR A 407 24.40 -13.76 31.68
N LYS A 408 24.43 -13.42 32.98
CA LYS A 408 23.30 -12.74 33.65
C LYS A 408 22.85 -11.46 32.96
N THR A 409 23.77 -10.72 32.36
CA THR A 409 23.47 -9.48 31.63
C THR A 409 22.66 -9.76 30.38
N GLN A 410 23.10 -10.73 29.56
CA GLN A 410 22.37 -11.18 28.37
C GLN A 410 21.00 -11.77 28.73
N PHE A 411 20.93 -12.57 29.79
CA PHE A 411 19.65 -13.07 30.30
C PHE A 411 18.72 -11.94 30.72
N SER A 412 19.22 -10.94 31.44
CA SER A 412 18.43 -9.78 31.86
C SER A 412 17.92 -8.96 30.67
N LEU A 413 18.71 -8.84 29.60
CA LEU A 413 18.28 -8.21 28.35
C LEU A 413 17.14 -8.98 27.70
N ILE A 414 17.23 -10.31 27.61
CA ILE A 414 16.14 -11.15 27.10
C ILE A 414 14.89 -10.98 27.97
N MET A 415 15.01 -10.99 29.29
CA MET A 415 13.86 -10.83 30.18
C MET A 415 13.17 -9.47 30.02
N LYS A 416 13.95 -8.39 29.90
CA LYS A 416 13.42 -7.04 29.62
C LYS A 416 12.73 -6.97 28.27
N PHE A 417 13.34 -7.58 27.24
CA PHE A 417 12.77 -7.67 25.91
C PHE A 417 11.40 -8.39 25.95
N LEU A 418 11.30 -9.50 26.66
CA LEU A 418 10.05 -10.24 26.85
C LEU A 418 8.97 -9.42 27.58
N ASP A 419 9.36 -8.66 28.60
CA ASP A 419 8.45 -7.76 29.32
C ASP A 419 7.94 -6.63 28.41
N SER A 420 8.81 -6.06 27.59
CA SER A 420 8.45 -4.98 26.65
C SER A 420 7.57 -5.43 25.49
N THR A 421 7.71 -6.70 25.07
CA THR A 421 6.99 -7.30 23.94
C THR A 421 5.74 -8.08 24.38
N ASN A 422 5.47 -8.14 25.69
CA ASN A 422 4.39 -8.95 26.27
C ASN A 422 4.46 -10.42 25.82
N GLY A 423 5.69 -10.94 25.60
CA GLY A 423 5.95 -12.28 25.09
C GLY A 423 5.66 -12.51 23.59
N LYS A 424 5.26 -11.48 22.85
CA LYS A 424 5.01 -11.55 21.40
C LYS A 424 6.23 -11.04 20.63
N ILE A 425 7.03 -11.96 20.10
CA ILE A 425 8.23 -11.62 19.35
C ILE A 425 7.94 -11.78 17.85
N GLU A 426 7.83 -10.66 17.15
CA GLU A 426 7.73 -10.61 15.68
C GLU A 426 9.13 -10.38 15.07
N ASN A 427 9.34 -10.77 13.81
CA ASN A 427 10.58 -10.49 13.05
C ASN A 427 10.60 -9.01 12.60
N ASP A 428 10.66 -8.13 13.59
CA ASP A 428 10.67 -6.67 13.49
C ASP A 428 12.07 -6.14 13.86
N PRO A 429 12.46 -4.90 13.49
CA PRO A 429 13.58 -4.16 14.07
C PRO A 429 13.89 -4.45 15.55
N ALA A 430 12.88 -4.66 16.39
CA ALA A 430 13.05 -5.02 17.80
C ALA A 430 13.83 -6.33 18.03
N LEU A 431 13.65 -7.35 17.17
CA LEU A 431 14.41 -8.60 17.26
C LEU A 431 15.87 -8.40 16.84
N CYS A 432 16.13 -7.60 15.80
CA CYS A 432 17.49 -7.27 15.37
C CYS A 432 18.24 -6.51 16.48
N ARG A 433 17.57 -5.54 17.12
CA ARG A 433 18.11 -4.80 18.27
C ARG A 433 18.51 -5.72 19.41
N ILE A 434 17.63 -6.62 19.84
CA ILE A 434 17.98 -7.53 20.94
C ILE A 434 19.12 -8.47 20.54
N CYS A 435 19.15 -8.99 19.31
CA CYS A 435 20.26 -9.81 18.81
C CYS A 435 21.61 -9.07 18.81
N PHE A 436 21.61 -7.78 18.48
CA PHE A 436 22.79 -6.92 18.58
C PHE A 436 23.19 -6.67 20.03
N GLN A 437 22.24 -6.26 20.89
CA GLN A 437 22.50 -6.02 22.31
C GLN A 437 23.04 -7.26 23.03
N LEU A 438 22.64 -8.44 22.59
CA LEU A 438 23.13 -9.73 23.09
C LEU A 438 24.62 -9.96 22.82
N GLN A 439 25.24 -9.24 21.88
CA GLN A 439 26.70 -9.27 21.68
C GLN A 439 27.46 -8.61 22.84
N GLY A 440 26.79 -7.79 23.66
CA GLY A 440 27.37 -7.15 24.85
C GLY A 440 28.36 -6.02 24.52
N LYS A 441 28.41 -5.59 23.26
CA LYS A 441 29.23 -4.48 22.77
C LYS A 441 28.32 -3.33 22.31
N LYS A 442 28.80 -2.09 22.43
CA LYS A 442 28.07 -0.91 21.91
C LYS A 442 28.19 -0.80 20.40
N GLU A 443 29.32 -1.23 19.87
CA GLU A 443 29.71 -1.18 18.48
C GLU A 443 30.44 -2.50 18.17
N ILE A 444 30.24 -3.07 16.99
CA ILE A 444 30.82 -4.35 16.59
C ILE A 444 31.70 -4.20 15.35
N GLY A 445 32.80 -4.96 15.29
CA GLY A 445 33.67 -5.04 14.12
C GLY A 445 33.27 -6.17 13.16
N VAL A 446 34.05 -6.35 12.09
CA VAL A 446 33.76 -7.35 11.03
C VAL A 446 33.61 -8.78 11.58
N ASP A 447 34.47 -9.22 12.50
CA ASP A 447 34.43 -10.58 13.07
C ASP A 447 33.13 -10.85 13.84
N ASP A 448 32.70 -9.87 14.62
CA ASP A 448 31.47 -9.92 15.42
C ASP A 448 30.23 -9.87 14.50
N LEU A 449 30.27 -9.01 13.48
CA LEU A 449 29.21 -8.90 12.47
C LEU A 449 29.02 -10.22 11.71
N GLN A 450 30.11 -10.84 11.25
CA GLN A 450 30.07 -12.15 10.61
C GLN A 450 29.49 -13.24 11.52
N THR A 451 29.89 -13.24 12.79
CA THR A 451 29.40 -14.19 13.79
C THR A 451 27.89 -14.02 14.03
N LEU A 452 27.44 -12.78 14.20
CA LEU A 452 26.04 -12.43 14.43
C LEU A 452 25.16 -12.78 13.23
N CYS A 453 25.53 -12.33 12.02
CA CYS A 453 24.77 -12.60 10.80
C CYS A 453 24.71 -14.11 10.49
N SER A 454 25.79 -14.86 10.74
CA SER A 454 25.78 -16.33 10.66
C SER A 454 24.80 -16.97 11.64
N LYS A 455 24.74 -16.49 12.89
CA LYS A 455 23.77 -16.97 13.89
C LYS A 455 22.32 -16.60 13.54
N MET A 456 22.12 -15.49 12.85
CA MET A 456 20.82 -15.06 12.33
C MET A 456 20.40 -15.79 11.03
N GLY A 457 21.26 -16.67 10.49
CA GLY A 457 20.97 -17.45 9.28
C GLY A 457 21.23 -16.70 7.97
N GLN A 458 22.01 -15.61 8.02
CA GLN A 458 22.44 -14.82 6.86
C GLN A 458 23.98 -14.70 6.83
N PRO A 459 24.72 -15.81 6.64
CA PRO A 459 26.17 -15.75 6.61
C PRO A 459 26.67 -15.01 5.35
N PHE A 460 27.70 -14.20 5.51
CA PHE A 460 28.44 -13.64 4.38
C PHE A 460 29.24 -14.74 3.66
N SER A 461 29.39 -14.62 2.35
CA SER A 461 30.20 -15.53 1.53
C SER A 461 31.70 -15.32 1.72
N SER A 462 32.13 -14.14 2.17
CA SER A 462 33.55 -13.82 2.44
C SER A 462 33.73 -12.73 3.49
N GLU A 463 34.95 -12.59 4.02
CA GLU A 463 35.36 -11.46 4.88
C GLU A 463 35.26 -10.13 4.14
N GLN A 464 35.65 -10.09 2.86
CA GLN A 464 35.56 -8.88 2.05
C GLN A 464 34.12 -8.39 1.88
N GLU A 465 33.16 -9.31 1.72
CA GLU A 465 31.74 -8.96 1.67
C GLU A 465 31.28 -8.34 3.00
N ALA A 466 31.67 -8.93 4.13
CA ALA A 466 31.34 -8.40 5.44
C ALA A 466 31.97 -7.01 5.69
N ILE A 467 33.20 -6.78 5.20
CA ILE A 467 33.86 -5.47 5.25
C ILE A 467 33.09 -4.45 4.40
N ASN A 468 32.66 -4.84 3.19
CA ASN A 468 31.91 -3.95 2.31
C ASN A 468 30.58 -3.55 2.96
N GLU A 469 29.83 -4.51 3.50
CA GLU A 469 28.56 -4.26 4.20
C GLU A 469 28.76 -3.39 5.45
N LEU A 470 29.83 -3.64 6.22
CA LEU A 470 30.19 -2.77 7.34
C LEU A 470 30.41 -1.32 6.88
N VAL A 471 31.21 -1.11 5.83
CA VAL A 471 31.49 0.24 5.30
C VAL A 471 30.25 0.91 4.73
N MET A 472 29.32 0.15 4.16
CA MET A 472 28.07 0.69 3.62
C MET A 472 27.16 1.25 4.72
N TYR A 473 27.08 0.57 5.85
CA TYR A 473 26.15 0.90 6.94
C TYR A 473 26.78 1.66 8.11
N ASP A 474 28.10 1.87 8.13
CA ASP A 474 28.83 2.75 9.06
C ASP A 474 28.55 4.24 8.75
N ASP A 475 27.39 4.72 9.21
CA ASP A 475 26.90 6.09 9.00
C ASP A 475 27.79 7.12 9.69
N ASN A 476 28.30 6.79 10.88
CA ASN A 476 29.11 7.70 11.68
C ASN A 476 30.63 7.64 11.33
N ARG A 477 31.02 6.69 10.46
CA ARG A 477 32.37 6.49 9.90
C ARG A 477 33.43 6.09 10.92
N ASN A 478 33.05 5.51 12.05
CA ASN A 478 33.97 5.07 13.10
C ASN A 478 34.64 3.72 12.79
N GLY A 479 34.24 3.03 11.72
CA GLY A 479 34.76 1.72 11.30
C GLY A 479 34.14 0.54 12.05
N LEU A 480 33.01 0.75 12.72
CA LEU A 480 32.26 -0.23 13.49
C LEU A 480 30.77 -0.06 13.15
N ILE A 481 29.97 -1.06 13.51
CA ILE A 481 28.51 -1.01 13.39
C ILE A 481 27.90 -0.85 14.78
N ASP A 482 27.10 0.20 14.98
CA ASP A 482 26.25 0.37 16.16
C ASP A 482 24.89 -0.34 16.02
N GLU A 483 24.05 -0.23 17.06
CA GLU A 483 22.75 -0.91 17.09
C GLU A 483 21.82 -0.44 15.97
N ASP A 484 21.77 0.87 15.70
CA ASP A 484 20.88 1.43 14.69
C ASP A 484 21.39 1.07 13.29
N GLU A 485 22.70 1.20 13.06
CA GLU A 485 23.37 0.79 11.83
C GLU A 485 23.16 -0.70 11.52
N PHE A 486 23.22 -1.57 12.54
CA PHE A 486 22.93 -3.01 12.37
C PHE A 486 21.47 -3.27 12.02
N VAL A 487 20.53 -2.56 12.66
CA VAL A 487 19.11 -2.66 12.31
C VAL A 487 18.90 -2.22 10.87
N TYR A 488 19.53 -1.13 10.44
CA TYR A 488 19.50 -0.69 9.05
C TYR A 488 20.03 -1.77 8.11
N LEU A 489 21.19 -2.37 8.41
CA LEU A 489 21.77 -3.48 7.63
C LEU A 489 20.81 -4.66 7.48
N MET A 490 20.12 -5.05 8.56
CA MET A 490 19.26 -6.24 8.56
C MET A 490 17.84 -6.00 8.03
N THR A 491 17.40 -4.74 7.99
CA THR A 491 15.99 -4.39 7.70
C THR A 491 15.81 -3.54 6.45
N GLU A 492 16.85 -2.83 5.99
CA GLU A 492 16.77 -2.10 4.74
C GLU A 492 16.96 -3.01 3.54
N ASP A 493 16.00 -2.89 2.62
CA ASP A 493 16.08 -3.50 1.31
C ASP A 493 16.44 -2.42 0.29
N ASP A 494 17.70 -2.41 -0.13
CA ASP A 494 18.17 -1.50 -1.16
C ASP A 494 17.86 -1.99 -2.57
N GLU A 495 17.42 -3.24 -2.77
CA GLU A 495 17.17 -3.74 -4.12
C GLU A 495 16.05 -2.94 -4.77
N LEU A 496 16.30 -2.51 -6.01
CA LEU A 496 15.28 -1.82 -6.79
C LEU A 496 14.26 -2.87 -7.22
N LYS A 497 13.02 -2.65 -6.83
CA LYS A 497 11.91 -3.53 -7.18
C LYS A 497 11.08 -2.88 -8.26
N MET A 498 10.47 -3.70 -9.10
CA MET A 498 9.60 -3.23 -10.18
C MET A 498 8.39 -2.43 -9.69
N ASP A 499 8.00 -2.58 -8.42
CA ASP A 499 6.89 -1.91 -7.76
C ASP A 499 7.31 -0.76 -6.83
N ASP A 500 8.60 -0.41 -6.78
CA ASP A 500 9.05 0.78 -6.05
C ASP A 500 8.41 2.03 -6.68
N SER A 501 7.71 2.82 -5.85
CA SER A 501 7.26 4.15 -6.26
C SER A 501 8.45 4.98 -6.73
N ILE A 502 8.25 5.97 -7.61
CA ILE A 502 9.32 6.87 -8.08
C ILE A 502 10.10 7.47 -6.90
N GLU A 503 9.42 7.84 -5.81
CA GLU A 503 10.08 8.38 -4.61
C GLU A 503 10.90 7.31 -3.87
N GLU A 504 10.40 6.08 -3.78
CA GLU A 504 11.14 4.97 -3.17
C GLU A 504 12.35 4.56 -4.02
N HIS A 505 12.19 4.56 -5.35
CA HIS A 505 13.26 4.33 -6.31
C HIS A 505 14.35 5.40 -6.16
N LEU A 506 13.98 6.68 -6.10
CA LEU A 506 14.91 7.79 -5.85
C LEU A 506 15.60 7.67 -4.49
N ARG A 507 14.87 7.27 -3.44
CA ARG A 507 15.42 7.07 -2.10
C ARG A 507 16.39 5.88 -2.04
N LYS A 508 16.05 4.76 -2.67
CA LYS A 508 16.92 3.58 -2.76
C LYS A 508 18.15 3.86 -3.61
N ASN A 509 18.01 4.56 -4.73
CA ASN A 509 19.15 4.98 -5.54
C ASN A 509 20.05 5.96 -4.81
N ALA A 510 19.49 6.91 -4.06
CA ALA A 510 20.28 7.79 -3.20
C ALA A 510 21.05 6.99 -2.14
N ARG A 511 20.40 6.02 -1.47
CA ARG A 511 21.06 5.12 -0.51
C ARG A 511 22.16 4.28 -1.16
N LYS A 512 21.91 3.68 -2.32
CA LYS A 512 22.93 2.96 -3.09
C LYS A 512 24.11 3.84 -3.45
N ALA A 513 23.86 5.07 -3.90
CA ALA A 513 24.92 6.02 -4.22
C ALA A 513 25.72 6.38 -2.95
N ILE A 514 25.08 6.61 -1.81
CA ILE A 514 25.76 6.85 -0.53
C ILE A 514 26.62 5.65 -0.14
N LYS A 515 26.08 4.43 -0.25
CA LYS A 515 26.79 3.19 0.06
C LYS A 515 28.00 2.98 -0.85
N LEU A 516 27.86 3.22 -2.15
CA LEU A 516 28.96 3.20 -3.11
C LEU A 516 30.00 4.27 -2.83
N PHE A 517 29.58 5.48 -2.46
CA PHE A 517 30.49 6.56 -2.07
C PHE A 517 31.40 6.11 -0.93
N ARG A 518 30.82 5.56 0.13
CA ARG A 518 31.55 5.15 1.34
C ARG A 518 32.54 4.02 1.09
N VAL A 519 32.19 3.07 0.22
CA VAL A 519 33.09 1.96 -0.14
C VAL A 519 34.36 2.46 -0.84
N TYR A 520 34.26 3.54 -1.62
CA TYR A 520 35.39 4.08 -2.40
C TYR A 520 36.06 5.30 -1.75
N ASP A 521 35.45 5.90 -0.73
CA ASP A 521 36.06 6.88 0.18
C ASP A 521 37.01 6.17 1.18
N THR A 522 38.06 5.56 0.62
CA THR A 522 38.97 4.65 1.35
C THR A 522 39.76 5.37 2.44
N ASN A 523 40.03 6.66 2.27
CA ASN A 523 40.72 7.50 3.25
C ASN A 523 39.76 8.16 4.26
N ARG A 524 38.44 8.01 4.06
CA ARG A 524 37.34 8.50 4.90
C ARG A 524 37.34 10.01 5.09
N ASP A 525 37.82 10.75 4.10
CA ASP A 525 37.84 12.22 4.16
C ASP A 525 36.50 12.86 3.74
N GLY A 526 35.54 12.04 3.30
CA GLY A 526 34.23 12.51 2.86
C GLY A 526 34.24 13.12 1.48
N LEU A 527 35.29 12.87 0.69
CA LEU A 527 35.51 13.42 -0.62
C LEU A 527 35.93 12.32 -1.60
N LEU A 528 35.37 12.35 -2.81
CA LEU A 528 35.88 11.56 -3.92
C LEU A 528 36.49 12.47 -4.98
N ASN A 529 37.65 12.09 -5.48
CA ASN A 529 38.23 12.67 -6.68
C ASN A 529 37.69 11.99 -7.94
N GLU A 530 37.99 12.55 -9.10
CA GLU A 530 37.48 12.05 -10.39
C GLU A 530 37.86 10.59 -10.69
N THR A 531 39.05 10.17 -10.26
CA THR A 531 39.54 8.80 -10.49
C THR A 531 38.72 7.81 -9.69
N GLU A 532 38.47 8.09 -8.41
CA GLU A 532 37.66 7.25 -7.52
C GLU A 532 36.22 7.13 -8.04
N VAL A 533 35.64 8.24 -8.51
CA VAL A 533 34.31 8.25 -9.15
C VAL A 533 34.29 7.37 -10.40
N GLY A 534 35.31 7.47 -11.25
CA GLY A 534 35.46 6.61 -12.42
C GLY A 534 35.55 5.12 -12.06
N GLU A 535 36.31 4.78 -11.03
CA GLU A 535 36.45 3.40 -10.54
C GLU A 535 35.13 2.82 -10.04
N ILE A 536 34.29 3.61 -9.36
CA ILE A 536 32.94 3.18 -8.94
C ILE A 536 32.12 2.71 -10.15
N PHE A 537 32.04 3.53 -11.20
CA PHE A 537 31.22 3.20 -12.38
C PHE A 537 31.82 2.06 -13.20
N ILE A 538 33.15 1.95 -13.27
CA ILE A 538 33.82 0.82 -13.93
C ILE A 538 33.50 -0.49 -13.21
N ALA A 539 33.54 -0.49 -11.87
CA ALA A 539 33.23 -1.67 -11.08
C ALA A 539 31.76 -2.10 -11.21
N GLN A 540 30.84 -1.13 -11.26
CA GLN A 540 29.40 -1.40 -11.37
C GLN A 540 28.95 -1.84 -12.78
N TRP A 541 29.51 -1.25 -13.83
CA TRP A 541 29.07 -1.54 -15.21
C TRP A 541 29.86 -2.64 -15.91
N HIS A 542 30.93 -3.16 -15.28
CA HIS A 542 31.88 -4.16 -15.81
C HIS A 542 32.64 -3.74 -17.10
N GLN A 543 32.06 -2.85 -17.92
CA GLN A 543 32.65 -2.22 -19.08
C GLN A 543 32.02 -0.81 -19.24
N CYS A 544 32.84 0.23 -19.22
CA CYS A 544 32.39 1.60 -19.42
C CYS A 544 32.79 2.07 -20.83
N SER A 545 31.81 2.38 -21.68
CA SER A 545 32.07 2.88 -23.04
C SER A 545 32.78 4.25 -22.98
N PRO A 546 33.53 4.66 -24.02
CA PRO A 546 34.11 6.01 -24.08
C PRO A 546 33.06 7.11 -23.93
N ASN A 547 31.83 6.85 -24.38
CA ASN A 547 30.70 7.75 -24.25
C ASN A 547 30.23 7.86 -22.79
N ASN A 548 30.12 6.74 -22.07
CA ASN A 548 29.79 6.73 -20.64
C ASN A 548 30.90 7.34 -19.77
N GLN A 549 32.18 7.09 -20.08
CA GLN A 549 33.31 7.75 -19.40
C GLN A 549 33.25 9.27 -19.54
N LYS A 550 32.96 9.75 -20.76
CA LYS A 550 32.77 11.16 -21.03
C LYS A 550 31.57 11.75 -20.26
N ALA A 551 30.47 11.02 -20.17
CA ALA A 551 29.30 11.44 -19.40
C ALA A 551 29.61 11.54 -17.89
N ILE A 552 30.33 10.57 -17.33
CA ILE A 552 30.79 10.59 -15.92
C ILE A 552 31.69 11.80 -15.67
N HIS A 553 32.67 12.05 -16.55
CA HIS A 553 33.55 13.22 -16.46
C HIS A 553 32.75 14.54 -16.47
N ILE A 554 31.81 14.68 -17.41
CA ILE A 554 30.92 15.85 -17.51
C ILE A 554 30.12 16.03 -16.21
N GLY A 555 29.54 14.94 -15.68
CA GLY A 555 28.80 14.98 -14.42
C GLY A 555 29.66 15.30 -13.21
N PHE A 556 30.88 14.77 -13.13
CA PHE A 556 31.83 15.07 -12.07
C PHE A 556 32.17 16.57 -12.05
N LEU A 557 32.55 17.13 -13.20
CA LEU A 557 32.88 18.56 -13.32
C LEU A 557 31.71 19.47 -12.91
N LYS A 558 30.47 19.07 -13.18
CA LYS A 558 29.28 19.81 -12.74
C LYS A 558 29.09 19.77 -11.22
N ASN A 559 29.35 18.63 -10.59
CA ASN A 559 29.02 18.43 -9.19
C ASN A 559 30.22 18.67 -8.25
N GLN A 560 31.44 18.83 -8.76
CA GLN A 560 32.65 19.05 -7.95
C GLN A 560 32.68 20.39 -7.19
N GLN A 561 33.45 20.39 -6.11
CA GLN A 561 33.91 21.55 -5.36
C GLN A 561 35.39 21.32 -5.02
N ASN A 562 36.27 22.20 -5.50
CA ASN A 562 37.72 22.10 -5.33
C ASN A 562 38.34 20.76 -5.81
N ASP A 563 37.91 20.26 -6.97
CA ASP A 563 38.35 18.97 -7.55
C ASP A 563 37.89 17.70 -6.82
N PHE A 564 36.94 17.84 -5.89
CA PHE A 564 36.34 16.72 -5.17
C PHE A 564 34.81 16.79 -5.17
N ILE A 565 34.14 15.69 -4.93
CA ILE A 565 32.70 15.64 -4.64
C ILE A 565 32.47 15.07 -3.24
N ASP A 566 31.56 15.69 -2.50
CA ASP A 566 31.04 15.11 -1.25
C ASP A 566 29.91 14.11 -1.53
N GLU A 567 29.48 13.40 -0.49
CA GLU A 567 28.44 12.37 -0.55
C GLU A 567 27.14 12.88 -1.22
N ASN A 568 26.69 14.10 -0.89
CA ASN A 568 25.47 14.68 -1.46
C ASN A 568 25.63 14.98 -2.95
N ARG A 569 26.79 15.53 -3.34
CA ARG A 569 27.13 15.82 -4.74
C ARG A 569 27.26 14.55 -5.57
N PHE A 570 27.75 13.46 -4.97
CA PHE A 570 27.79 12.15 -5.62
C PHE A 570 26.40 11.56 -5.84
N VAL A 571 25.47 11.69 -4.87
CA VAL A 571 24.07 11.29 -5.07
C VAL A 571 23.44 12.04 -6.24
N VAL A 572 23.64 13.36 -6.31
CA VAL A 572 23.14 14.18 -7.43
C VAL A 572 23.76 13.74 -8.76
N LEU A 573 25.07 13.46 -8.78
CA LEU A 573 25.75 12.92 -9.96
C LEU A 573 25.09 11.62 -10.46
N CYS A 574 24.89 10.64 -9.58
CA CYS A 574 24.27 9.36 -9.93
C CYS A 574 22.85 9.53 -10.51
N GLN A 575 22.03 10.39 -9.88
CA GLN A 575 20.67 10.70 -10.35
C GLN A 575 20.67 11.36 -11.74
N GLU A 576 21.62 12.24 -12.00
CA GLU A 576 21.74 12.93 -13.30
C GLU A 576 22.16 12.00 -14.42
N LEU A 577 23.09 11.08 -14.14
CA LEU A 577 23.53 10.07 -15.11
C LEU A 577 22.39 9.10 -15.43
N GLU A 578 21.68 8.61 -14.42
CA GLU A 578 20.51 7.73 -14.58
C GLU A 578 19.39 8.41 -15.37
N ALA A 579 19.04 9.65 -15.01
CA ALA A 579 18.04 10.44 -15.76
C ALA A 579 18.45 10.67 -17.22
N SER A 580 19.74 10.57 -17.53
CA SER A 580 20.30 10.79 -18.86
C SER A 580 20.54 9.50 -19.64
N MET A 581 20.24 8.32 -19.10
CA MET A 581 20.34 7.06 -19.85
C MET A 581 19.38 7.04 -21.05
N ASN A 582 19.81 6.37 -22.12
CA ASN A 582 18.94 6.10 -23.27
C ASN A 582 17.78 5.17 -22.86
N GLU A 583 16.66 5.27 -23.57
CA GLU A 583 15.48 4.42 -23.35
C GLU A 583 15.64 3.01 -23.96
N ASP A 584 16.78 2.75 -24.62
CA ASP A 584 17.14 1.42 -25.10
C ASP A 584 17.93 0.67 -24.02
N ASP A 585 17.82 -0.66 -24.00
CA ASP A 585 18.54 -1.53 -23.04
C ASP A 585 20.07 -1.55 -23.29
N SER A 586 20.64 -0.51 -23.93
CA SER A 586 22.05 -0.38 -24.27
C SER A 586 22.94 -0.04 -23.08
N GLY A 587 22.37 0.55 -22.02
CA GLY A 587 23.12 1.10 -20.89
C GLY A 587 23.98 2.32 -21.24
N GLU A 588 23.75 2.96 -22.39
CA GLU A 588 24.48 4.15 -22.83
C GLU A 588 23.82 5.43 -22.33
N ILE A 589 24.65 6.39 -21.91
CA ILE A 589 24.20 7.71 -21.50
C ILE A 589 24.02 8.61 -22.72
N ASN A 590 22.87 9.26 -22.79
CA ASN A 590 22.58 10.31 -23.74
C ASN A 590 23.25 11.61 -23.32
N ILE A 591 24.44 11.88 -23.89
CA ILE A 591 25.20 13.11 -23.59
C ILE A 591 24.38 14.37 -23.90
N ASP A 592 23.57 14.38 -24.96
CA ASP A 592 22.74 15.53 -25.28
C ASP A 592 21.69 15.79 -24.19
N LYS A 593 21.07 14.74 -23.65
CA LYS A 593 20.11 14.83 -22.52
C LYS A 593 20.81 15.32 -21.24
N LEU A 594 22.01 14.82 -20.96
CA LEU A 594 22.83 15.25 -19.82
C LEU A 594 23.18 16.75 -19.94
N LEU A 595 23.70 17.17 -21.09
CA LEU A 595 24.04 18.57 -21.36
C LEU A 595 22.81 19.47 -21.35
N THR A 596 21.65 18.96 -21.77
CA THR A 596 20.37 19.69 -21.71
C THR A 596 20.02 20.00 -20.26
N ASN A 597 20.03 18.99 -19.39
CA ASN A 597 19.75 19.15 -17.96
C ASN A 597 20.74 20.15 -17.33
N PHE A 598 22.01 20.10 -17.74
CA PHE A 598 23.06 20.97 -17.21
C PHE A 598 22.86 22.41 -17.65
N PHE A 599 22.55 22.64 -18.92
CA PHE A 599 22.28 23.97 -19.44
C PHE A 599 21.12 24.64 -18.67
N TYR A 600 20.03 23.91 -18.45
CA TYR A 600 18.85 24.46 -17.75
C TYR A 600 19.02 24.57 -16.23
N PHE A 601 19.96 23.84 -15.62
CA PHE A 601 20.34 24.07 -14.22
C PHE A 601 20.90 25.49 -14.02
N TYR A 602 21.75 25.95 -14.94
CA TYR A 602 22.34 27.28 -14.91
C TYR A 602 21.45 28.37 -15.52
N VAL A 603 20.37 27.97 -16.20
CA VAL A 603 19.43 28.87 -16.88
C VAL A 603 17.99 28.59 -16.39
N PRO A 604 17.62 28.97 -15.16
CA PRO A 604 16.27 28.77 -14.66
C PRO A 604 15.27 29.65 -15.43
N ASN A 605 14.04 29.17 -15.64
CA ASN A 605 12.88 29.88 -16.22
C ASN A 605 12.71 29.86 -17.76
N GLY A 606 13.25 28.86 -18.45
CA GLY A 606 12.88 28.59 -19.86
C GLY A 606 13.34 29.64 -20.86
N SER A 607 14.34 30.46 -20.52
CA SER A 607 14.89 31.48 -21.42
C SER A 607 15.70 30.90 -22.58
N ASN A 608 15.98 29.59 -22.60
CA ASN A 608 16.80 28.87 -23.61
C ASN A 608 18.15 29.54 -23.93
N LEU A 609 18.60 30.47 -23.09
CA LEU A 609 19.69 31.39 -23.32
C LEU A 609 20.48 31.61 -22.02
N MET A 610 21.77 31.31 -22.06
CA MET A 610 22.70 31.51 -20.94
C MET A 610 23.47 32.82 -21.12
N ASP A 611 23.54 33.63 -20.07
CA ASP A 611 24.27 34.89 -20.07
C ASP A 611 25.81 34.68 -19.99
N LYS A 612 26.54 35.78 -20.22
CA LYS A 612 28.01 35.80 -20.22
C LYS A 612 28.64 35.38 -18.89
N GLU A 613 28.11 35.88 -17.77
CA GLU A 613 28.69 35.65 -16.44
C GLU A 613 28.50 34.18 -16.04
N THR A 614 27.33 33.64 -16.33
CA THR A 614 27.00 32.23 -16.12
C THR A 614 27.83 31.33 -17.01
N LEU A 615 28.00 31.66 -18.30
CA LEU A 615 28.88 30.92 -19.21
C LEU A 615 30.34 30.93 -18.73
N GLU A 616 30.86 32.07 -18.26
CA GLU A 616 32.21 32.17 -17.72
C GLU A 616 32.41 31.25 -16.51
N LYS A 617 31.45 31.24 -15.57
CA LYS A 617 31.46 30.33 -14.41
C LYS A 617 31.46 28.86 -14.83
N VAL A 618 30.62 28.48 -15.79
CA VAL A 618 30.55 27.11 -16.31
C VAL A 618 31.87 26.72 -16.98
N LEU A 619 32.45 27.57 -17.82
CA LEU A 619 33.72 27.24 -18.49
C LEU A 619 34.88 27.07 -17.50
N ILE A 620 34.96 27.92 -16.48
CA ILE A 620 35.96 27.79 -15.41
C ILE A 620 35.75 26.47 -14.66
N GLN A 621 34.52 26.15 -14.28
CA GLN A 621 34.18 24.93 -13.57
C GLN A 621 34.51 23.66 -14.37
N PHE A 622 34.34 23.71 -15.69
CA PHE A 622 34.68 22.61 -16.60
C PHE A 622 36.16 22.60 -17.02
N LYS A 623 37.00 23.46 -16.44
CA LYS A 623 38.43 23.61 -16.80
C LYS A 623 38.64 23.89 -18.30
N LEU A 624 37.67 24.53 -18.94
CA LEU A 624 37.69 24.89 -20.35
C LEU A 624 38.26 26.29 -20.56
N PRO A 625 38.82 26.58 -21.76
CA PRO A 625 39.27 27.92 -22.07
C PRO A 625 38.17 28.96 -21.89
N SER A 626 38.41 29.98 -21.06
CA SER A 626 37.42 31.01 -20.65
C SER A 626 37.88 32.45 -20.91
N SER A 627 38.84 32.66 -21.83
CA SER A 627 39.34 34.02 -22.11
C SER A 627 38.20 34.96 -22.54
N PRO A 628 38.23 36.26 -22.16
CA PRO A 628 37.17 37.21 -22.52
C PRO A 628 36.89 37.29 -24.04
N VAL A 629 37.94 37.10 -24.86
CA VAL A 629 37.84 37.09 -26.33
C VAL A 629 37.09 35.85 -26.83
N LEU A 630 37.36 34.69 -26.24
CA LEU A 630 36.70 33.44 -26.61
C LEU A 630 35.24 33.42 -26.19
N ILE A 631 34.94 33.89 -24.97
CA ILE A 631 33.55 34.01 -24.49
C ILE A 631 32.77 34.93 -25.41
N GLN A 632 33.33 36.10 -25.77
CA GLN A 632 32.66 37.00 -26.70
C GLN A 632 32.42 36.35 -28.07
N LYS A 633 33.36 35.55 -28.57
CA LYS A 633 33.22 34.82 -29.84
C LYS A 633 32.07 33.80 -29.77
N LEU A 634 31.99 33.02 -28.70
CA LEU A 634 30.91 32.04 -28.47
C LEU A 634 29.52 32.72 -28.39
N LEU A 635 29.44 33.87 -27.73
CA LEU A 635 28.21 34.66 -27.63
C LEU A 635 27.82 35.33 -28.96
N THR A 636 28.78 35.70 -29.81
CA THR A 636 28.46 36.28 -31.13
C THR A 636 28.01 35.23 -32.16
N SER A 637 28.40 33.96 -31.99
CA SER A 637 28.01 32.87 -32.89
C SER A 637 26.55 32.38 -32.73
N SER A 638 25.82 32.88 -31.73
CA SER A 638 24.46 32.42 -31.39
C SER A 638 23.32 33.29 -31.94
N ASN A 639 23.60 34.34 -32.72
CA ASN A 639 22.61 35.34 -33.17
C ASN A 639 21.73 35.93 -32.04
N SER A 640 22.15 35.78 -30.79
CA SER A 640 21.36 36.12 -29.59
C SER A 640 22.15 37.14 -28.78
N PHE A 641 21.52 38.26 -28.41
CA PHE A 641 22.12 39.43 -27.74
C PHE A 641 23.02 39.07 -26.53
N ASN A 642 24.31 38.82 -26.75
CA ASN A 642 25.29 38.45 -25.73
C ASN A 642 24.88 37.23 -24.86
N MET A 643 24.16 36.27 -25.44
CA MET A 643 23.76 35.03 -24.76
C MET A 643 24.03 33.82 -25.64
N ILE A 644 24.36 32.66 -25.06
CA ILE A 644 24.59 31.41 -25.80
C ILE A 644 23.34 30.52 -25.77
N THR A 645 23.01 29.91 -26.91
CA THR A 645 21.93 28.92 -27.02
C THR A 645 22.42 27.54 -26.59
N PHE A 646 21.51 26.65 -26.20
CA PHE A 646 21.84 25.25 -25.89
C PHE A 646 22.63 24.57 -27.02
N GLU A 647 22.24 24.76 -28.29
CA GLU A 647 22.91 24.12 -29.43
C GLU A 647 24.39 24.52 -29.55
N ASN A 648 24.71 25.80 -29.39
CA ASN A 648 26.09 26.29 -29.43
C ASN A 648 26.88 25.90 -28.17
N PHE A 649 26.22 25.88 -27.01
CA PHE A 649 26.82 25.40 -25.77
C PHE A 649 27.16 23.90 -25.87
N SER A 650 26.20 23.06 -26.22
CA SER A 650 26.38 21.61 -26.36
C SER A 650 27.49 21.27 -27.35
N LYS A 651 27.53 21.95 -28.50
CA LYS A 651 28.58 21.78 -29.50
C LYS A 651 29.96 22.13 -28.96
N TYR A 652 30.09 23.23 -28.22
CA TYR A 652 31.38 23.65 -27.67
C TYR A 652 31.88 22.68 -26.59
N ILE A 653 31.01 22.30 -25.65
CA ILE A 653 31.32 21.36 -24.57
C ILE A 653 31.72 20.00 -25.15
N SER A 654 30.94 19.48 -26.10
CA SER A 654 31.21 18.17 -26.73
C SER A 654 32.52 18.12 -27.52
N GLN A 655 33.01 19.26 -28.04
CA GLN A 655 34.26 19.34 -28.78
C GLN A 655 35.51 19.44 -27.90
N HIS A 656 35.39 20.00 -26.70
CA HIS A 656 36.54 20.33 -25.85
C HIS A 656 36.70 19.41 -24.62
N LEU A 657 35.66 18.69 -24.23
CA LEU A 657 35.74 17.57 -23.29
C LEU A 657 35.89 16.29 -24.13
N GLN A 658 37.12 15.94 -24.51
CA GLN A 658 37.46 14.69 -25.18
C GLN A 658 38.11 13.72 -24.22
#